data_AF-A0A520AAJ5-F1
#
_entry.id   AF-A0A520AAJ5-F1
#
_cell.length_a   1.000
_cell.length_b   1.000
_cell.length_c   1.000
_cell.angle_alpha   90.00
_cell.angle_beta   90.00
_cell.angle_gamma   90.00
#
_symmetry.space_group_name_H-M   'P 1'
#
loop_
_entity.id
_entity.type
_entity.pdbx_description
1 polymer ?
#
loop_
_entity_poly.entity_id
_entity_poly.type
_entity_poly.pdbx_seq_one_letter_code
_entity_poly.pdbx_strand_id
1 'polypeptide(L)'
;MIFNKIRLYTLSIIAFFCLTTSNAQSRRITLENNTINTLLSRLPAQSSDELTSATLAMTKMTPTTLSKLVGKLESEDKIGKTKAEYAIAALSEYVSRQGKESSRKVAVAAYSKSLAKITDQQIQSFLISQFELIGKDDSVPLLTAFLSNQFLSDPAVRALVKVNSPSSKAALLKALPESSGTSRLAIVKALGDLKYKPAANAINGLTGVDDPALAKMAFYALSYIADPISEPLFSAAANKVGYKYDNTNVVASYLIYGDQLLKSGNLKLAGEIGRKIITGSKSPDLVATRTNALKLLIDLNAKNVDTYLPEAATDPNLEYFAAALKFATPHLSADAKSLWGSKLELAQIAKSDQLPEQRLLLLRELFDRSKNTDAQISILKLAEEIKIFNTIGFASQYLDNPSLQQQAASTVIEVALSGNYSGDFVKETLTKALTVLNAKQITDNKSRVENYVNAMKPGQGFMPLFNGKDLTGWKGLVADPIKRSKMDAKTLEAQQIKADAEMRDSWTIKDGELLFTSHGNNLATVKKYGDFEMLVDWKIIDDKKGEGDAGIYLRGTPQVQMWDNARTNVGAQVGSGGLYNNQVNPSKPLKVADNPLDHWNTFRIIMKGDRVTVYLNGELVTDNVILENYWDKNQAIFPVEQIELQAHGSPVAYRDIYIKELPAIKPFELSAKEKRSGFKLLFDGTNMFSWIGNTADYISEDGNLSVSPKPGKGSGGNLYTKEEFSDFIFRFEFQLTPGANNGLGIRTPLEGDAAYVGMELQILDNEAPMYKDLHVYQYHGSVYGTLPAKRGYLKPVGEWNYQEVIVKGPKIKVVLNGKVILDGDISEARKNGAADKQQHPGLLRDKGHIAFLGHGSPLKFRNIRIKDLSKPNIK
;
A
#
# COMPACT_ATOMS: atom_id res chain seq x y z
N MET A 1 -96.09 -64.76 55.76
CA MET A 1 -94.83 -64.17 56.27
C MET A 1 -93.57 -64.47 55.45
N ILE A 2 -93.55 -65.45 54.54
CA ILE A 2 -92.33 -65.84 53.78
C ILE A 2 -92.06 -64.94 52.56
N PHE A 3 -93.11 -64.43 51.89
CA PHE A 3 -92.97 -63.62 50.67
C PHE A 3 -92.39 -62.21 50.86
N ASN A 4 -92.57 -61.58 52.02
CA ASN A 4 -91.98 -60.25 52.30
C ASN A 4 -90.48 -60.30 52.60
N LYS A 5 -89.92 -61.45 52.99
CA LYS A 5 -88.47 -61.59 53.21
C LYS A 5 -87.70 -61.74 51.90
N ILE A 6 -88.24 -62.43 50.90
CA ILE A 6 -87.52 -62.68 49.64
C ILE A 6 -87.40 -61.41 48.77
N ARG A 7 -88.42 -60.55 48.78
CA ARG A 7 -88.45 -59.30 47.98
C ARG A 7 -87.49 -58.22 48.50
N LEU A 8 -87.24 -58.18 49.82
CA LEU A 8 -86.24 -57.27 50.40
C LEU A 8 -84.81 -57.69 50.02
N TYR A 9 -84.52 -59.00 49.99
CA TYR A 9 -83.19 -59.51 49.66
C TYR A 9 -82.80 -59.31 48.18
N THR A 10 -83.75 -59.36 47.24
CA THR A 10 -83.45 -59.21 45.80
C THR A 10 -83.23 -57.75 45.39
N LEU A 11 -83.97 -56.79 45.99
CA LEU A 11 -83.76 -55.35 45.76
C LEU A 11 -82.43 -54.85 46.34
N SER A 12 -81.94 -55.43 47.44
CA SER A 12 -80.62 -55.11 48.00
C SER A 12 -79.47 -55.60 47.13
N ILE A 13 -79.59 -56.74 46.44
CA ILE A 13 -78.51 -57.33 45.62
C ILE A 13 -78.30 -56.55 44.31
N ILE A 14 -79.38 -56.06 43.67
CA ILE A 14 -79.29 -55.30 42.41
C ILE A 14 -78.74 -53.88 42.65
N ALA A 15 -79.15 -53.22 43.73
CA ALA A 15 -78.55 -51.94 44.14
C ALA A 15 -77.05 -52.08 44.45
N PHE A 16 -76.63 -53.21 45.03
CA PHE A 16 -75.23 -53.50 45.32
C PHE A 16 -74.39 -53.67 44.04
N PHE A 17 -74.91 -54.29 42.98
CA PHE A 17 -74.18 -54.49 41.71
C PHE A 17 -74.04 -53.22 40.84
N CYS A 18 -75.01 -52.31 40.86
CA CYS A 18 -74.87 -51.00 40.20
C CYS A 18 -73.96 -50.03 40.97
N LEU A 19 -73.90 -50.14 42.30
CA LEU A 19 -72.96 -49.38 43.14
C LEU A 19 -71.52 -49.90 43.01
N THR A 20 -71.29 -51.20 42.78
CA THR A 20 -69.93 -51.77 42.65
C THR A 20 -69.27 -51.47 41.32
N THR A 21 -70.04 -51.42 40.22
CA THR A 21 -69.51 -51.11 38.88
C THR A 21 -69.18 -49.62 38.72
N SER A 22 -70.02 -48.70 39.23
CA SER A 22 -69.71 -47.27 39.29
C SER A 22 -68.56 -46.96 40.27
N ASN A 23 -68.47 -47.66 41.41
CA ASN A 23 -67.34 -47.54 42.33
C ASN A 23 -66.04 -48.11 41.74
N ALA A 24 -66.08 -49.21 40.98
CA ALA A 24 -64.89 -49.78 40.36
C ALA A 24 -64.32 -48.85 39.27
N GLN A 25 -65.19 -48.23 38.45
CA GLN A 25 -64.78 -47.26 37.45
C GLN A 25 -64.29 -45.95 38.10
N SER A 26 -64.95 -45.46 39.15
CA SER A 26 -64.53 -44.28 39.91
C SER A 26 -63.22 -44.51 40.68
N ARG A 27 -63.04 -45.68 41.30
CA ARG A 27 -61.76 -46.09 41.94
C ARG A 27 -60.63 -46.21 40.93
N ARG A 28 -60.89 -46.76 39.75
CA ARG A 28 -59.88 -46.86 38.68
C ARG A 28 -59.46 -45.49 38.15
N ILE A 29 -60.40 -44.56 37.96
CA ILE A 29 -60.11 -43.17 37.57
C ILE A 29 -59.31 -42.46 38.67
N THR A 30 -59.67 -42.65 39.95
CA THR A 30 -58.98 -42.08 41.10
C THR A 30 -57.55 -42.61 41.24
N LEU A 31 -57.34 -43.91 41.07
CA LEU A 31 -56.02 -44.55 41.15
C LEU A 31 -55.09 -44.10 40.01
N GLU A 32 -55.61 -43.98 38.79
CA GLU A 32 -54.84 -43.50 37.64
C GLU A 32 -54.47 -42.02 37.79
N ASN A 33 -55.37 -41.18 38.32
CA ASN A 33 -55.07 -39.76 38.60
C ASN A 33 -54.04 -39.61 39.74
N ASN A 34 -54.12 -40.44 40.78
CA ASN A 34 -53.13 -40.47 41.86
C ASN A 34 -51.74 -40.90 41.35
N THR A 35 -51.69 -41.85 40.42
CA THR A 35 -50.43 -42.28 39.79
C THR A 35 -49.77 -41.15 39.00
N ILE A 36 -50.55 -40.41 38.20
CA ILE A 36 -50.05 -39.27 37.42
C ILE A 36 -49.60 -38.13 38.34
N ASN A 37 -50.39 -37.75 39.34
CA ASN A 37 -50.03 -36.67 40.26
C ASN A 37 -48.78 -37.03 41.09
N THR A 38 -48.63 -38.29 41.49
CA THR A 38 -47.43 -38.79 42.19
C THR A 38 -46.20 -38.71 41.29
N LEU A 39 -46.32 -39.10 40.02
CA LEU A 39 -45.25 -38.96 39.04
C LEU A 39 -44.86 -37.48 38.85
N LEU A 40 -45.84 -36.60 38.62
CA LEU A 40 -45.60 -35.17 38.41
C LEU A 40 -45.02 -34.48 39.65
N SER A 41 -45.31 -34.96 40.86
CA SER A 41 -44.71 -34.40 42.09
C SER A 41 -43.17 -34.50 42.11
N ARG A 42 -42.61 -35.48 41.38
CA ARG A 42 -41.16 -35.76 41.27
C ARG A 42 -40.51 -35.13 40.03
N LEU A 43 -41.24 -34.26 39.33
CA LEU A 43 -40.77 -33.58 38.12
C LEU A 43 -40.87 -32.05 38.31
N PRO A 44 -39.92 -31.26 37.79
CA PRO A 44 -38.71 -31.67 37.07
C PRO A 44 -37.70 -32.42 37.96
N ALA A 45 -37.04 -33.43 37.39
CA ALA A 45 -36.13 -34.31 38.12
C ALA A 45 -34.87 -33.56 38.56
N GLN A 46 -34.38 -33.85 39.77
CA GLN A 46 -33.17 -33.25 40.33
C GLN A 46 -31.89 -34.02 39.96
N SER A 47 -32.02 -35.22 39.37
CA SER A 47 -30.90 -36.05 38.92
C SER A 47 -31.24 -36.89 37.68
N SER A 48 -30.21 -37.38 36.99
CA SER A 48 -30.35 -38.30 35.85
C SER A 48 -31.03 -39.61 36.22
N ASP A 49 -30.80 -40.12 37.43
CA ASP A 49 -31.41 -41.37 37.92
C ASP A 49 -32.90 -41.20 38.23
N GLU A 50 -33.28 -40.04 38.78
CA GLU A 50 -34.67 -39.68 39.02
C GLU A 50 -35.43 -39.52 37.70
N LEU A 51 -34.82 -38.85 36.71
CA LEU A 51 -35.37 -38.69 35.37
C LEU A 51 -35.55 -40.05 34.67
N THR A 52 -34.55 -40.92 34.75
CA THR A 52 -34.58 -42.28 34.17
C THR A 52 -35.66 -43.14 34.83
N SER A 53 -35.80 -43.04 36.15
CA SER A 53 -36.83 -43.78 36.90
C SER A 53 -38.24 -43.31 36.57
N ALA A 54 -38.45 -41.99 36.50
CA ALA A 54 -39.73 -41.40 36.13
C ALA A 54 -40.13 -41.74 34.68
N THR A 55 -39.20 -41.65 33.74
CA THR A 55 -39.44 -42.01 32.33
C THR A 55 -39.68 -43.51 32.14
N LEU A 56 -38.93 -44.37 32.82
CA LEU A 56 -39.19 -45.82 32.84
C LEU A 56 -40.58 -46.14 33.39
N ALA A 57 -41.01 -45.46 34.46
CA ALA A 57 -42.36 -45.62 34.99
C ALA A 57 -43.43 -45.21 33.97
N MET A 58 -43.22 -44.10 33.24
CA MET A 58 -44.10 -43.68 32.15
C MET A 58 -44.17 -44.70 31.01
N THR A 59 -43.08 -45.41 30.67
CA THR A 59 -43.11 -46.45 29.61
C THR A 59 -44.00 -47.65 29.94
N LYS A 60 -44.34 -47.87 31.23
CA LYS A 60 -45.26 -48.93 31.69
C LYS A 60 -46.72 -48.50 31.64
N MET A 61 -47.01 -47.23 31.36
CA MET A 61 -48.37 -46.70 31.30
C MET A 61 -49.08 -47.14 30.02
N THR A 62 -50.40 -47.35 30.10
CA THR A 62 -51.23 -47.62 28.92
C THR A 62 -51.44 -46.34 28.10
N PRO A 63 -51.79 -46.42 26.80
CA PRO A 63 -52.11 -45.23 26.02
C PRO A 63 -53.19 -44.33 26.65
N THR A 64 -54.18 -44.93 27.32
CA THR A 64 -55.25 -44.20 28.03
C THR A 64 -54.70 -43.43 29.23
N THR A 65 -53.80 -44.03 30.00
CA THR A 65 -53.16 -43.37 31.15
C THR A 65 -52.25 -42.23 30.69
N LEU A 66 -51.47 -42.42 29.62
CA LEU A 66 -50.67 -41.35 29.02
C LEU A 66 -51.54 -40.23 28.43
N SER A 67 -52.71 -40.54 27.86
CA SER A 67 -53.64 -39.51 27.39
C SER A 67 -54.15 -38.63 28.53
N LYS A 68 -54.30 -39.17 29.74
CA LYS A 68 -54.65 -38.38 30.94
C LYS A 68 -53.49 -37.48 31.40
N LEU A 69 -52.24 -37.94 31.27
CA LEU A 69 -51.06 -37.12 31.52
C LEU A 69 -51.03 -35.94 30.53
N VAL A 70 -51.29 -36.20 29.24
CA VAL A 70 -51.43 -35.14 28.23
C VAL A 70 -52.58 -34.18 28.56
N GLY A 71 -53.73 -34.70 29.03
CA GLY A 71 -54.86 -33.86 29.47
C GLY A 71 -54.54 -32.90 30.62
N LYS A 72 -53.43 -33.08 31.35
CA LYS A 72 -52.97 -32.10 32.35
C LYS A 72 -52.50 -30.79 31.72
N LEU A 73 -52.16 -30.80 30.44
CA LEU A 73 -51.79 -29.59 29.70
C LEU A 73 -52.95 -28.59 29.58
N GLU A 74 -54.19 -29.08 29.59
CA GLU A 74 -55.42 -28.27 29.50
C GLU A 74 -55.90 -27.75 30.87
N SER A 75 -55.19 -28.05 31.95
CA SER A 75 -55.57 -27.59 33.29
C SER A 75 -55.20 -26.12 33.53
N GLU A 76 -56.00 -25.43 34.34
CA GLU A 76 -55.72 -24.04 34.77
C GLU A 76 -54.53 -23.96 35.76
N ASP A 77 -54.08 -25.09 36.30
CA ASP A 77 -52.90 -25.18 37.15
C ASP A 77 -51.61 -25.03 36.33
N LYS A 78 -51.05 -23.82 36.34
CA LYS A 78 -49.80 -23.48 35.65
C LYS A 78 -48.64 -24.39 36.06
N ILE A 79 -48.52 -24.74 37.34
CA ILE A 79 -47.42 -25.59 37.84
C ILE A 79 -47.60 -27.02 37.36
N GLY A 80 -48.83 -27.54 37.46
CA GLY A 80 -49.21 -28.84 36.92
C GLY A 80 -48.97 -28.97 35.42
N LYS A 81 -49.27 -27.93 34.65
CA LYS A 81 -49.01 -27.84 33.21
C LYS A 81 -47.52 -27.94 32.90
N THR A 82 -46.68 -27.10 33.52
CA THR A 82 -45.21 -27.13 33.30
C THR A 82 -44.60 -28.48 33.64
N LYS A 83 -45.06 -29.12 34.72
CA LYS A 83 -44.61 -30.47 35.10
C LYS A 83 -45.02 -31.53 34.09
N ALA A 84 -46.23 -31.43 33.54
CA ALA A 84 -46.71 -32.31 32.48
C ALA A 84 -45.93 -32.12 31.17
N GLU A 85 -45.61 -30.87 30.80
CA GLU A 85 -44.74 -30.57 29.64
C GLU A 85 -43.36 -31.23 29.81
N TYR A 86 -42.74 -31.05 30.98
CA TYR A 86 -41.45 -31.70 31.30
C TYR A 86 -41.54 -33.23 31.22
N ALA A 87 -42.59 -33.82 31.79
CA ALA A 87 -42.80 -35.27 31.76
C ALA A 87 -42.96 -35.82 30.33
N ILE A 88 -43.75 -35.14 29.50
CA ILE A 88 -44.02 -35.52 28.12
C ILE A 88 -42.75 -35.40 27.27
N ALA A 89 -42.00 -34.30 27.41
CA ALA A 89 -40.74 -34.11 26.71
C ALA A 89 -39.70 -35.17 27.09
N ALA A 90 -39.53 -35.42 28.39
CA ALA A 90 -38.62 -36.45 28.89
C ALA A 90 -39.01 -37.85 28.42
N LEU A 91 -40.31 -38.16 28.37
CA LEU A 91 -40.78 -39.43 27.82
C LEU A 91 -40.46 -39.55 26.33
N SER A 92 -40.74 -38.52 25.53
CA SER A 92 -40.46 -38.50 24.08
C SER A 92 -38.98 -38.72 23.78
N GLU A 93 -38.10 -38.04 24.52
CA GLU A 93 -36.65 -38.22 24.40
C GLU A 93 -36.20 -39.62 24.83
N TYR A 94 -36.78 -40.16 25.90
CA TYR A 94 -36.42 -41.49 26.38
C TYR A 94 -36.82 -42.60 25.39
N VAL A 95 -38.02 -42.51 24.82
CA VAL A 95 -38.56 -43.54 23.91
C VAL A 95 -38.05 -43.42 22.47
N SER A 96 -37.40 -42.31 22.10
CA SER A 96 -36.73 -42.19 20.79
C SER A 96 -35.43 -43.00 20.72
N ARG A 97 -34.87 -43.42 21.86
CA ARG A 97 -33.63 -44.20 21.96
C ARG A 97 -33.79 -45.63 21.40
N GLN A 98 -32.67 -46.19 20.94
CA GLN A 98 -32.63 -47.55 20.37
C GLN A 98 -33.20 -48.60 21.36
N GLY A 99 -33.98 -49.55 20.84
CA GLY A 99 -34.57 -50.64 21.64
C GLY A 99 -35.88 -50.30 22.37
N LYS A 100 -36.43 -49.10 22.19
CA LYS A 100 -37.67 -48.64 22.86
C LYS A 100 -38.90 -48.55 21.95
N GLU A 101 -38.88 -49.24 20.82
CA GLU A 101 -39.89 -49.13 19.76
C GLU A 101 -41.33 -49.40 20.22
N SER A 102 -41.53 -50.40 21.10
CA SER A 102 -42.86 -50.70 21.65
C SER A 102 -43.40 -49.55 22.50
N SER A 103 -42.58 -49.00 23.39
CA SER A 103 -42.94 -47.84 24.23
C SER A 103 -43.13 -46.56 23.41
N ARG A 104 -42.33 -46.36 22.34
CA ARG A 104 -42.51 -45.29 21.37
C ARG A 104 -43.89 -45.34 20.73
N LYS A 105 -44.32 -46.52 20.22
CA LYS A 105 -45.66 -46.70 19.63
C LYS A 105 -46.78 -46.41 20.61
N VAL A 106 -46.61 -46.78 21.88
CA VAL A 106 -47.56 -46.46 22.96
C VAL A 106 -47.66 -44.95 23.19
N ALA A 107 -46.53 -44.25 23.25
CA ALA A 107 -46.49 -42.79 23.39
C ALA A 107 -47.11 -42.08 22.16
N VAL A 108 -46.73 -42.49 20.95
CA VAL A 108 -47.33 -42.01 19.68
C VAL A 108 -48.84 -42.18 19.70
N ALA A 109 -49.36 -43.37 20.02
CA ALA A 109 -50.80 -43.62 20.06
C ALA A 109 -51.52 -42.73 21.10
N ALA A 110 -50.92 -42.51 22.27
CA ALA A 110 -51.48 -41.65 23.31
C ALA A 110 -51.51 -40.17 22.89
N TYR A 111 -50.41 -39.67 22.31
CA TYR A 111 -50.30 -38.29 21.85
C TYR A 111 -51.25 -38.05 20.67
N SER A 112 -51.31 -38.97 19.69
CA SER A 112 -52.25 -38.92 18.56
C SER A 112 -53.70 -38.85 19.02
N LYS A 113 -54.08 -39.71 19.98
CA LYS A 113 -55.44 -39.74 20.53
C LYS A 113 -55.80 -38.46 21.27
N SER A 114 -54.83 -37.85 21.95
CA SER A 114 -55.03 -36.62 22.72
C SER A 114 -55.10 -35.40 21.81
N LEU A 115 -54.26 -35.35 20.78
CA LEU A 115 -54.20 -34.26 19.81
C LEU A 115 -55.53 -34.08 19.05
N ALA A 116 -56.27 -35.17 18.82
CA ALA A 116 -57.60 -35.14 18.21
C ALA A 116 -58.69 -34.49 19.07
N LYS A 117 -58.43 -34.25 20.37
CA LYS A 117 -59.40 -33.66 21.33
C LYS A 117 -59.04 -32.25 21.77
N ILE A 118 -57.74 -31.94 21.83
CA ILE A 118 -57.24 -30.65 22.30
C ILE A 118 -57.55 -29.58 21.25
N THR A 119 -58.08 -28.45 21.70
CA THR A 119 -58.41 -27.30 20.83
C THR A 119 -57.44 -26.12 21.00
N ASP A 120 -56.71 -26.07 22.11
CA ASP A 120 -55.68 -25.06 22.36
C ASP A 120 -54.47 -25.28 21.44
N GLN A 121 -54.21 -24.30 20.58
CA GLN A 121 -53.17 -24.42 19.56
C GLN A 121 -51.75 -24.44 20.14
N GLN A 122 -51.49 -23.81 21.30
CA GLN A 122 -50.17 -23.86 21.92
C GLN A 122 -49.87 -25.27 22.44
N ILE A 123 -50.86 -25.91 23.06
CA ILE A 123 -50.76 -27.30 23.52
C ILE A 123 -50.62 -28.25 22.33
N GLN A 124 -51.43 -28.05 21.28
CA GLN A 124 -51.29 -28.82 20.04
C GLN A 124 -49.89 -28.69 19.44
N SER A 125 -49.34 -27.46 19.37
CA SER A 125 -47.99 -27.21 18.87
C SER A 125 -46.91 -27.94 19.68
N PHE A 126 -46.97 -27.87 21.02
CA PHE A 126 -46.05 -28.60 21.90
C PHE A 126 -46.13 -30.12 21.72
N LEU A 127 -47.34 -30.67 21.57
CA LEU A 127 -47.52 -32.10 21.33
C LEU A 127 -47.03 -32.52 19.95
N ILE A 128 -47.28 -31.71 18.91
CA ILE A 128 -46.79 -31.96 17.55
C ILE A 128 -45.26 -31.95 17.54
N SER A 129 -44.59 -31.05 18.26
CA SER A 129 -43.12 -31.02 18.32
C SER A 129 -42.51 -32.28 18.95
N GLN A 130 -43.27 -33.04 19.76
CA GLN A 130 -42.79 -34.32 20.28
C GLN A 130 -42.55 -35.35 19.16
N PHE A 131 -43.32 -35.27 18.07
CA PHE A 131 -43.17 -36.15 16.92
C PHE A 131 -41.87 -35.88 16.13
N GLU A 132 -41.17 -34.77 16.37
CA GLU A 132 -39.81 -34.57 15.85
C GLU A 132 -38.81 -35.60 16.41
N LEU A 133 -39.08 -36.15 17.61
CA LEU A 133 -38.26 -37.17 18.27
C LEU A 133 -38.78 -38.59 18.05
N ILE A 134 -40.10 -38.76 18.12
CA ILE A 134 -40.73 -40.09 18.17
C ILE A 134 -41.51 -40.49 16.91
N GLY A 135 -41.73 -39.54 15.99
CA GLY A 135 -42.53 -39.75 14.79
C GLY A 135 -41.90 -40.77 13.83
N LYS A 136 -42.74 -41.62 13.24
CA LYS A 136 -42.42 -42.48 12.07
C LYS A 136 -43.64 -42.51 11.13
N ASP A 137 -43.65 -43.43 10.16
CA ASP A 137 -44.74 -43.60 9.18
C ASP A 137 -46.14 -43.72 9.82
N ASP A 138 -46.22 -44.28 11.03
CA ASP A 138 -47.46 -44.40 11.81
C ASP A 138 -48.06 -43.04 12.23
N SER A 139 -47.25 -41.99 12.32
CA SER A 139 -47.67 -40.62 12.66
C SER A 139 -47.97 -39.72 11.44
N VAL A 140 -47.58 -40.13 10.23
CA VAL A 140 -47.71 -39.29 9.02
C VAL A 140 -49.16 -38.89 8.72
N PRO A 141 -50.17 -39.79 8.76
CA PRO A 141 -51.55 -39.40 8.49
C PRO A 141 -52.09 -38.34 9.47
N LEU A 142 -51.70 -38.43 10.74
CA LEU A 142 -52.07 -37.45 11.76
C LEU A 142 -51.43 -36.10 11.48
N LEU A 143 -50.10 -36.08 11.28
CA LEU A 143 -49.34 -34.84 11.07
C LEU A 143 -49.80 -34.11 9.81
N THR A 144 -50.22 -34.85 8.78
CA THR A 144 -50.76 -34.29 7.53
C THR A 144 -51.98 -33.39 7.76
N ALA A 145 -52.83 -33.71 8.74
CA ALA A 145 -54.03 -32.94 9.05
C ALA A 145 -53.74 -31.50 9.51
N PHE A 146 -52.51 -31.21 9.97
CA PHE A 146 -52.12 -29.90 10.48
C PHE A 146 -51.36 -29.05 9.45
N LEU A 147 -51.05 -29.59 8.26
CA LEU A 147 -50.20 -28.93 7.27
C LEU A 147 -50.83 -27.66 6.67
N SER A 148 -52.16 -27.54 6.66
CA SER A 148 -52.85 -26.34 6.17
C SER A 148 -53.15 -25.30 7.28
N ASN A 149 -52.85 -25.62 8.55
CA ASN A 149 -53.11 -24.72 9.68
C ASN A 149 -51.95 -23.73 9.87
N GLN A 150 -52.22 -22.42 9.81
CA GLN A 150 -51.18 -21.37 9.86
C GLN A 150 -50.33 -21.36 11.15
N PHE A 151 -50.86 -21.87 12.26
CA PHE A 151 -50.15 -21.94 13.55
C PHE A 151 -49.45 -23.28 13.76
N LEU A 152 -50.06 -24.39 13.32
CA LEU A 152 -49.61 -25.76 13.61
C LEU A 152 -48.82 -26.41 12.46
N SER A 153 -48.80 -25.81 11.27
CA SER A 153 -48.12 -26.37 10.11
C SER A 153 -46.62 -26.46 10.31
N ASP A 154 -45.99 -25.43 10.87
CA ASP A 154 -44.53 -25.40 11.10
C ASP A 154 -44.01 -26.57 11.99
N PRO A 155 -44.54 -26.82 13.20
CA PRO A 155 -44.15 -28.01 13.98
C PRO A 155 -44.51 -29.33 13.29
N ALA A 156 -45.61 -29.39 12.54
CA ALA A 156 -46.00 -30.61 11.81
C ALA A 156 -45.04 -30.91 10.65
N VAL A 157 -44.63 -29.88 9.90
CA VAL A 157 -43.63 -29.95 8.84
C VAL A 157 -42.28 -30.40 9.41
N ARG A 158 -41.81 -29.82 10.53
CA ARG A 158 -40.56 -30.27 11.17
C ARG A 158 -40.60 -31.73 11.58
N ALA A 159 -41.72 -32.18 12.16
CA ALA A 159 -41.90 -33.58 12.52
C ALA A 159 -41.81 -34.48 11.28
N LEU A 160 -42.49 -34.13 10.17
CA LEU A 160 -42.41 -34.90 8.92
C LEU A 160 -41.00 -34.88 8.30
N VAL A 161 -40.27 -33.77 8.38
CA VAL A 161 -38.87 -33.70 7.95
C VAL A 161 -37.99 -34.65 8.76
N LYS A 162 -38.22 -34.78 10.07
CA LYS A 162 -37.51 -35.74 10.92
C LYS A 162 -37.89 -37.19 10.64
N VAL A 163 -39.14 -37.45 10.25
CA VAL A 163 -39.60 -38.77 9.79
C VAL A 163 -38.85 -39.20 8.52
N ASN A 164 -38.69 -38.29 7.53
CA ASN A 164 -37.90 -38.49 6.31
C ASN A 164 -38.18 -39.81 5.55
N SER A 165 -39.42 -40.29 5.57
CA SER A 165 -39.85 -41.49 4.84
C SER A 165 -40.49 -41.14 3.49
N PRO A 166 -40.64 -42.10 2.55
CA PRO A 166 -41.38 -41.88 1.31
C PRO A 166 -42.82 -41.37 1.55
N SER A 167 -43.49 -41.88 2.60
CA SER A 167 -44.86 -41.47 2.94
C SER A 167 -44.93 -40.02 3.43
N SER A 168 -43.97 -39.61 4.28
CA SER A 168 -43.90 -38.22 4.79
C SER A 168 -43.62 -37.21 3.66
N LYS A 169 -42.73 -37.55 2.71
CA LYS A 169 -42.42 -36.72 1.53
C LYS A 169 -43.62 -36.59 0.60
N ALA A 170 -44.33 -37.70 0.35
CA ALA A 170 -45.55 -37.69 -0.45
C ALA A 170 -46.67 -36.88 0.22
N ALA A 171 -46.79 -36.95 1.55
CA ALA A 171 -47.76 -36.16 2.31
C ALA A 171 -47.47 -34.65 2.21
N LEU A 172 -46.21 -34.23 2.36
CA LEU A 172 -45.78 -32.84 2.17
C LEU A 172 -46.09 -32.34 0.75
N LEU A 173 -45.77 -33.13 -0.27
CA LEU A 173 -46.06 -32.78 -1.67
C LEU A 173 -47.57 -32.67 -1.92
N LYS A 174 -48.36 -33.61 -1.39
CA LYS A 174 -49.82 -33.60 -1.54
C LYS A 174 -50.47 -32.38 -0.87
N ALA A 175 -49.95 -31.94 0.26
CA ALA A 175 -50.48 -30.79 1.01
C ALA A 175 -50.10 -29.43 0.37
N LEU A 176 -49.07 -29.38 -0.47
CA LEU A 176 -48.59 -28.15 -1.10
C LEU A 176 -49.68 -27.31 -1.79
N PRO A 177 -50.52 -27.85 -2.70
CA PRO A 177 -51.58 -27.06 -3.36
C PRO A 177 -52.67 -26.56 -2.41
N GLU A 178 -52.92 -27.26 -1.30
CA GLU A 178 -53.96 -26.92 -0.32
C GLU A 178 -53.47 -25.93 0.77
N SER A 179 -52.16 -25.73 0.87
CA SER A 179 -51.52 -24.84 1.85
C SER A 179 -51.48 -23.38 1.36
N SER A 180 -51.39 -22.42 2.27
CA SER A 180 -51.19 -20.97 1.98
C SER A 180 -50.29 -20.32 3.05
N GLY A 181 -49.89 -19.06 2.84
CA GLY A 181 -49.16 -18.29 3.85
C GLY A 181 -47.88 -18.97 4.38
N THR A 182 -47.67 -18.92 5.69
CA THR A 182 -46.49 -19.49 6.35
C THR A 182 -46.42 -21.01 6.21
N SER A 183 -47.57 -21.69 6.19
CA SER A 183 -47.67 -23.13 5.97
C SER A 183 -47.08 -23.55 4.62
N ARG A 184 -47.41 -22.80 3.56
CA ARG A 184 -46.88 -23.08 2.21
C ARG A 184 -45.36 -22.90 2.17
N LEU A 185 -44.85 -21.84 2.78
CA LEU A 185 -43.40 -21.59 2.87
C LEU A 185 -42.67 -22.73 3.58
N ALA A 186 -43.21 -23.21 4.72
CA ALA A 186 -42.64 -24.31 5.47
C ALA A 186 -42.59 -25.61 4.65
N ILE A 187 -43.69 -25.96 3.97
CA ILE A 187 -43.76 -27.16 3.13
C ILE A 187 -42.77 -27.09 1.96
N VAL A 188 -42.71 -25.96 1.25
CA VAL A 188 -41.75 -25.78 0.13
C VAL A 188 -40.31 -25.94 0.64
N LYS A 189 -39.97 -25.29 1.75
CA LYS A 189 -38.65 -25.43 2.38
C LYS A 189 -38.33 -26.88 2.69
N ALA A 190 -39.25 -27.59 3.34
CA ALA A 190 -39.09 -28.98 3.74
C ALA A 190 -38.86 -29.91 2.55
N LEU A 191 -39.62 -29.76 1.47
CA LEU A 191 -39.42 -30.53 0.23
C LEU A 191 -38.03 -30.31 -0.38
N GLY A 192 -37.53 -29.07 -0.28
CA GLY A 192 -36.15 -28.69 -0.61
C GLY A 192 -35.10 -29.38 0.26
N ASP A 193 -35.20 -29.21 1.58
CA ASP A 193 -34.29 -29.80 2.57
C ASP A 193 -34.21 -31.34 2.43
N LEU A 194 -35.34 -31.98 2.12
CA LEU A 194 -35.48 -33.42 1.89
C LEU A 194 -35.03 -33.88 0.50
N LYS A 195 -34.65 -32.95 -0.39
CA LYS A 195 -34.25 -33.16 -1.79
C LYS A 195 -35.23 -34.05 -2.57
N TYR A 196 -36.53 -33.83 -2.39
CA TYR A 196 -37.55 -34.73 -2.93
C TYR A 196 -37.88 -34.42 -4.40
N LYS A 197 -37.21 -35.12 -5.33
CA LYS A 197 -37.34 -34.92 -6.79
C LYS A 197 -38.78 -34.83 -7.33
N PRO A 198 -39.75 -35.68 -6.91
CA PRO A 198 -41.13 -35.59 -7.40
C PRO A 198 -41.81 -34.24 -7.13
N ALA A 199 -41.31 -33.44 -6.19
CA ALA A 199 -41.84 -32.10 -5.90
C ALA A 199 -41.38 -31.01 -6.87
N ALA A 200 -40.35 -31.23 -7.69
CA ALA A 200 -39.76 -30.20 -8.54
C ALA A 200 -40.80 -29.51 -9.44
N ASN A 201 -41.63 -30.29 -10.13
CA ASN A 201 -42.65 -29.74 -11.04
C ASN A 201 -43.71 -28.91 -10.30
N ALA A 202 -44.11 -29.33 -9.08
CA ALA A 202 -45.09 -28.59 -8.29
C ALA A 202 -44.51 -27.27 -7.76
N ILE A 203 -43.23 -27.25 -7.38
CA ILE A 203 -42.54 -26.06 -6.88
C ILE A 203 -42.19 -25.08 -8.02
N ASN A 204 -41.90 -25.57 -9.23
CA ASN A 204 -41.63 -24.75 -10.41
C ASN A 204 -42.72 -23.67 -10.64
N GLY A 205 -43.99 -24.04 -10.50
CA GLY A 205 -45.12 -23.12 -10.63
C GLY A 205 -45.18 -22.01 -9.57
N LEU A 206 -44.40 -22.12 -8.49
CA LEU A 206 -44.36 -21.16 -7.38
C LEU A 206 -43.25 -20.10 -7.55
N THR A 207 -42.41 -20.21 -8.58
CA THR A 207 -41.29 -19.27 -8.81
C THR A 207 -41.70 -17.95 -9.47
N GLY A 208 -42.81 -17.96 -10.21
CA GLY A 208 -43.32 -16.82 -10.99
C GLY A 208 -44.51 -16.09 -10.37
N VAL A 209 -44.87 -16.41 -9.13
CA VAL A 209 -45.97 -15.78 -8.40
C VAL A 209 -45.56 -14.41 -7.86
N ASP A 210 -46.52 -13.49 -7.72
CA ASP A 210 -46.30 -12.15 -7.14
C ASP A 210 -46.20 -12.20 -5.60
N ASP A 211 -45.33 -13.06 -5.09
CA ASP A 211 -44.97 -13.20 -3.68
C ASP A 211 -43.46 -13.46 -3.59
N PRO A 212 -42.64 -12.44 -3.28
CA PRO A 212 -41.19 -12.56 -3.21
C PRO A 212 -40.70 -13.57 -2.16
N ALA A 213 -41.42 -13.76 -1.05
CA ALA A 213 -41.04 -14.70 -0.01
C ALA A 213 -41.25 -16.15 -0.48
N LEU A 214 -42.37 -16.40 -1.16
CA LEU A 214 -42.66 -17.71 -1.77
C LEU A 214 -41.73 -18.02 -2.93
N ALA A 215 -41.46 -17.05 -3.81
CA ALA A 215 -40.51 -17.21 -4.90
C ALA A 215 -39.09 -17.52 -4.39
N LYS A 216 -38.63 -16.80 -3.35
CA LYS A 216 -37.35 -17.08 -2.67
C LYS A 216 -37.29 -18.50 -2.13
N MET A 217 -38.36 -18.94 -1.46
CA MET A 217 -38.40 -20.29 -0.89
C MET A 217 -38.48 -21.37 -1.97
N ALA A 218 -39.18 -21.11 -3.08
CA ALA A 218 -39.24 -21.99 -4.23
C ALA A 218 -37.86 -22.15 -4.89
N PHE A 219 -37.14 -21.06 -5.15
CA PHE A 219 -35.76 -21.15 -5.68
C PHE A 219 -34.80 -21.82 -4.72
N TYR A 220 -34.90 -21.56 -3.40
CA TYR A 220 -34.16 -22.31 -2.39
C TYR A 220 -34.44 -23.82 -2.52
N ALA A 221 -35.71 -24.24 -2.48
CA ALA A 221 -36.06 -25.66 -2.52
C ALA A 221 -35.60 -26.34 -3.81
N LEU A 222 -35.85 -25.72 -4.97
CA LEU A 222 -35.42 -26.23 -6.27
C LEU A 222 -33.90 -26.33 -6.37
N SER A 223 -33.14 -25.43 -5.72
CA SER A 223 -31.68 -25.49 -5.73
C SER A 223 -31.12 -26.73 -5.06
N TYR A 224 -31.75 -27.22 -3.98
CA TYR A 224 -31.36 -28.44 -3.28
C TYR A 224 -31.93 -29.72 -3.89
N ILE A 225 -33.12 -29.63 -4.50
CA ILE A 225 -33.70 -30.76 -5.27
C ILE A 225 -32.86 -31.05 -6.51
N ALA A 226 -32.35 -30.00 -7.16
CA ALA A 226 -31.43 -30.07 -8.31
C ALA A 226 -31.97 -30.90 -9.49
N ASP A 227 -33.28 -30.79 -9.77
CA ASP A 227 -33.88 -31.47 -10.93
C ASP A 227 -33.73 -30.62 -12.20
N PRO A 228 -33.13 -31.16 -13.29
CA PRO A 228 -32.84 -30.44 -14.54
C PRO A 228 -34.02 -29.65 -15.13
N ILE A 229 -35.26 -30.10 -14.91
CA ILE A 229 -36.47 -29.42 -15.42
C ILE A 229 -36.61 -27.98 -14.90
N SER A 230 -35.90 -27.65 -13.81
CA SER A 230 -36.00 -26.36 -13.12
C SER A 230 -35.03 -25.32 -13.67
N GLU A 231 -34.02 -25.72 -14.46
CA GLU A 231 -32.98 -24.80 -14.95
C GLU A 231 -33.52 -23.60 -15.74
N PRO A 232 -34.49 -23.74 -16.66
CA PRO A 232 -34.99 -22.62 -17.43
C PRO A 232 -35.56 -21.50 -16.55
N LEU A 233 -36.14 -21.84 -15.39
CA LEU A 233 -36.71 -20.89 -14.45
C LEU A 233 -35.63 -20.08 -13.73
N PHE A 234 -34.58 -20.75 -13.25
CA PHE A 234 -33.42 -20.07 -12.67
C PHE A 234 -32.75 -19.15 -13.68
N SER A 235 -32.52 -19.65 -14.89
CA SER A 235 -31.89 -18.88 -15.97
C SER A 235 -32.71 -17.64 -16.32
N ALA A 236 -34.02 -17.77 -16.52
CA ALA A 236 -34.90 -16.64 -16.84
C ALA A 236 -34.94 -15.60 -15.71
N ALA A 237 -35.07 -16.03 -14.46
CA ALA A 237 -35.14 -15.13 -13.31
C ALA A 237 -33.80 -14.45 -13.02
N ALA A 238 -32.67 -15.16 -13.12
CA ALA A 238 -31.33 -14.57 -12.99
C ALA A 238 -31.07 -13.52 -14.09
N ASN A 239 -31.47 -13.79 -15.34
CA ASN A 239 -31.38 -12.82 -16.43
C ASN A 239 -32.26 -11.59 -16.16
N LYS A 240 -33.48 -11.78 -15.66
CA LYS A 240 -34.43 -10.68 -15.35
C LYS A 240 -33.85 -9.71 -14.32
N VAL A 241 -33.11 -10.19 -13.33
CA VAL A 241 -32.45 -9.35 -12.31
C VAL A 241 -31.03 -8.93 -12.71
N GLY A 242 -30.60 -9.23 -13.93
CA GLY A 242 -29.26 -8.91 -14.42
C GLY A 242 -28.15 -9.53 -13.56
N TYR A 243 -28.39 -10.72 -13.01
CA TYR A 243 -27.48 -11.43 -12.10
C TYR A 243 -27.11 -10.66 -10.81
N LYS A 244 -27.87 -9.62 -10.45
CA LYS A 244 -27.74 -8.92 -9.18
C LYS A 244 -28.47 -9.65 -8.06
N TYR A 245 -28.04 -9.40 -6.83
CA TYR A 245 -28.80 -9.83 -5.66
C TYR A 245 -30.13 -9.10 -5.60
N ASP A 246 -31.19 -9.85 -5.33
CA ASP A 246 -32.56 -9.36 -5.19
C ASP A 246 -33.26 -10.06 -4.03
N ASN A 247 -34.50 -9.67 -3.74
CA ASN A 247 -35.26 -10.24 -2.63
C ASN A 247 -35.61 -11.73 -2.83
N THR A 248 -35.63 -12.23 -4.08
CA THR A 248 -35.83 -13.65 -4.36
C THR A 248 -34.57 -14.48 -4.16
N ASN A 249 -33.39 -13.84 -4.06
CA ASN A 249 -32.09 -14.49 -3.91
C ASN A 249 -31.78 -15.50 -5.03
N VAL A 250 -32.37 -15.32 -6.20
CA VAL A 250 -32.36 -16.33 -7.27
C VAL A 250 -30.97 -16.63 -7.77
N VAL A 251 -30.08 -15.64 -7.83
CA VAL A 251 -28.69 -15.80 -8.31
C VAL A 251 -27.89 -16.70 -7.37
N ALA A 252 -28.03 -16.52 -6.06
CA ALA A 252 -27.37 -17.38 -5.07
C ALA A 252 -27.93 -18.81 -5.14
N SER A 253 -29.25 -18.95 -5.23
CA SER A 253 -29.89 -20.25 -5.40
C SER A 253 -29.50 -20.92 -6.73
N TYR A 254 -29.23 -20.16 -7.79
CA TYR A 254 -28.81 -20.70 -9.08
C TYR A 254 -27.38 -21.25 -9.02
N LEU A 255 -26.48 -20.57 -8.29
CA LEU A 255 -25.13 -21.09 -8.00
C LEU A 255 -25.20 -22.39 -7.18
N ILE A 256 -26.05 -22.43 -6.13
CA ILE A 256 -26.27 -23.64 -5.33
C ILE A 256 -26.84 -24.76 -6.20
N TYR A 257 -27.81 -24.45 -7.07
CA TYR A 257 -28.40 -25.41 -8.00
C TYR A 257 -27.34 -26.03 -8.91
N GLY A 258 -26.44 -25.23 -9.47
CA GLY A 258 -25.29 -25.71 -10.25
C GLY A 258 -24.34 -26.62 -9.45
N ASP A 259 -24.02 -26.24 -8.21
CA ASP A 259 -23.19 -27.07 -7.30
C ASP A 259 -23.86 -28.40 -6.90
N GLN A 260 -25.18 -28.40 -6.66
CA GLN A 260 -25.90 -29.64 -6.37
C GLN A 260 -25.99 -30.55 -7.61
N LEU A 261 -26.18 -29.97 -8.81
CA LEU A 261 -26.12 -30.71 -10.06
C LEU A 261 -24.74 -31.36 -10.25
N LEU A 262 -23.66 -30.63 -9.99
CA LEU A 262 -22.29 -31.15 -10.00
C LEU A 262 -22.14 -32.35 -9.05
N LYS A 263 -22.55 -32.19 -7.78
CA LYS A 263 -22.48 -33.26 -6.75
C LYS A 263 -23.32 -34.49 -7.11
N SER A 264 -24.40 -34.29 -7.86
CA SER A 264 -25.26 -35.39 -8.34
C SER A 264 -24.77 -36.07 -9.62
N GLY A 265 -23.68 -35.59 -10.21
CA GLY A 265 -23.09 -36.14 -11.44
C GLY A 265 -23.60 -35.54 -12.75
N ASN A 266 -24.43 -34.50 -12.71
CA ASN A 266 -24.88 -33.78 -13.92
C ASN A 266 -23.87 -32.70 -14.33
N LEU A 267 -22.71 -33.16 -14.79
CA LEU A 267 -21.55 -32.33 -15.11
C LEU A 267 -21.83 -31.32 -16.24
N LYS A 268 -22.53 -31.77 -17.29
CA LYS A 268 -22.84 -30.95 -18.46
C LYS A 268 -23.66 -29.71 -18.08
N LEU A 269 -24.78 -29.92 -17.39
CA LEU A 269 -25.68 -28.82 -17.02
C LEU A 269 -25.03 -27.88 -16.00
N ALA A 270 -24.29 -28.41 -15.02
CA ALA A 270 -23.54 -27.58 -14.07
C ALA A 270 -22.52 -26.67 -14.78
N GLY A 271 -21.82 -27.19 -15.80
CA GLY A 271 -20.90 -26.40 -16.63
C GLY A 271 -21.60 -25.32 -17.46
N GLU A 272 -22.73 -25.66 -18.09
CA GLU A 272 -23.55 -24.70 -18.84
C GLU A 272 -24.03 -23.55 -17.94
N ILE A 273 -24.48 -23.86 -16.73
CA ILE A 273 -24.92 -22.87 -15.73
C ILE A 273 -23.77 -21.93 -15.34
N GLY A 274 -22.60 -22.49 -14.98
CA GLY A 274 -21.43 -21.68 -14.62
C GLY A 274 -21.03 -20.72 -15.75
N ARG A 275 -21.04 -21.19 -17.01
CA ARG A 275 -20.73 -20.36 -18.20
C ARG A 275 -21.80 -19.29 -18.45
N LYS A 276 -23.09 -19.59 -18.26
CA LYS A 276 -24.18 -18.60 -18.35
C LYS A 276 -24.01 -17.49 -17.32
N ILE A 277 -23.74 -17.84 -16.06
CA ILE A 277 -23.58 -16.86 -14.98
C ILE A 277 -22.36 -15.96 -15.24
N ILE A 278 -21.21 -16.52 -15.62
CA ILE A 278 -20.02 -15.71 -15.96
C ILE A 278 -20.32 -14.76 -17.12
N THR A 279 -20.95 -15.25 -18.18
CA THR A 279 -21.29 -14.43 -19.36
C THR A 279 -22.24 -13.29 -19.02
N GLY A 280 -23.22 -13.55 -18.15
CA GLY A 280 -24.18 -12.55 -17.69
C GLY A 280 -23.68 -11.59 -16.61
N SER A 281 -22.52 -11.86 -16.00
CA SER A 281 -22.01 -11.14 -14.82
C SER A 281 -20.69 -10.39 -15.10
N LYS A 282 -20.50 -9.92 -16.33
CA LYS A 282 -19.27 -9.19 -16.76
C LYS A 282 -19.14 -7.77 -16.19
N SER A 283 -20.23 -7.21 -15.66
CA SER A 283 -20.21 -5.86 -15.08
C SER A 283 -19.24 -5.78 -13.87
N PRO A 284 -18.56 -4.64 -13.63
CA PRO A 284 -17.65 -4.50 -12.49
C PRO A 284 -18.29 -4.72 -11.11
N ASP A 285 -19.57 -4.42 -10.93
CA ASP A 285 -20.32 -4.65 -9.68
C ASP A 285 -20.68 -6.13 -9.43
N LEU A 286 -20.44 -7.01 -10.41
CA LEU A 286 -20.80 -8.43 -10.37
C LEU A 286 -19.60 -9.38 -10.25
N VAL A 287 -18.43 -8.86 -9.87
CA VAL A 287 -17.19 -9.66 -9.71
C VAL A 287 -17.43 -10.85 -8.79
N ALA A 288 -18.03 -10.63 -7.61
CA ALA A 288 -18.32 -11.72 -6.67
C ALA A 288 -19.21 -12.82 -7.29
N THR A 289 -20.23 -12.43 -8.07
CA THR A 289 -21.14 -13.37 -8.73
C THR A 289 -20.40 -14.24 -9.76
N ARG A 290 -19.61 -13.63 -10.66
CA ARG A 290 -18.81 -14.41 -11.62
C ARG A 290 -17.70 -15.21 -10.96
N THR A 291 -17.08 -14.72 -9.88
CA THR A 291 -16.07 -15.47 -9.11
C THR A 291 -16.63 -16.75 -8.52
N ASN A 292 -17.85 -16.71 -7.97
CA ASN A 292 -18.52 -17.90 -7.45
C ASN A 292 -18.89 -18.90 -8.57
N ALA A 293 -19.34 -18.40 -9.73
CA ALA A 293 -19.58 -19.25 -10.89
C ALA A 293 -18.29 -19.88 -11.44
N LEU A 294 -17.17 -19.14 -11.40
CA LEU A 294 -15.87 -19.65 -11.77
C LEU A 294 -15.41 -20.79 -10.84
N LYS A 295 -15.65 -20.68 -9.53
CA LYS A 295 -15.36 -21.76 -8.59
C LYS A 295 -16.08 -23.06 -8.99
N LEU A 296 -17.37 -22.97 -9.32
CA LEU A 296 -18.15 -24.11 -9.82
C LEU A 296 -17.52 -24.74 -11.08
N LEU A 297 -17.07 -23.92 -12.03
CA LEU A 297 -16.44 -24.41 -13.27
C LEU A 297 -15.07 -25.07 -13.05
N ILE A 298 -14.28 -24.58 -12.09
CA ILE A 298 -13.00 -25.17 -11.71
C ILE A 298 -13.23 -26.50 -10.98
N ASP A 299 -14.20 -26.56 -10.07
CA ASP A 299 -14.58 -27.78 -9.34
C ASP A 299 -15.12 -28.88 -10.27
N LEU A 300 -15.83 -28.48 -11.33
CA LEU A 300 -16.38 -29.38 -12.33
C LEU A 300 -15.30 -30.23 -13.01
N ASN A 301 -14.13 -29.66 -13.27
CA ASN A 301 -13.05 -30.39 -13.93
C ASN A 301 -11.68 -29.77 -13.62
N ALA A 302 -10.94 -30.39 -12.70
CA ALA A 302 -9.55 -30.08 -12.40
C ALA A 302 -8.61 -30.16 -13.62
N LYS A 303 -9.02 -30.81 -14.74
CA LYS A 303 -8.25 -30.87 -15.99
C LYS A 303 -8.47 -29.68 -16.94
N ASN A 304 -9.42 -28.78 -16.65
CA ASN A 304 -9.74 -27.64 -17.53
C ASN A 304 -9.18 -26.30 -17.02
N VAL A 305 -8.29 -26.32 -16.02
CA VAL A 305 -7.62 -25.12 -15.51
C VAL A 305 -6.89 -24.35 -16.62
N ASP A 306 -6.35 -25.07 -17.61
CA ASP A 306 -5.68 -24.50 -18.79
C ASP A 306 -6.62 -23.69 -19.71
N THR A 307 -7.94 -23.80 -19.53
CA THR A 307 -8.93 -22.97 -20.24
C THR A 307 -9.30 -21.73 -19.44
N TYR A 308 -9.51 -21.87 -18.12
CA TYR A 308 -10.08 -20.79 -17.32
C TYR A 308 -9.07 -19.72 -16.87
N LEU A 309 -7.83 -20.11 -16.59
CA LEU A 309 -6.81 -19.13 -16.18
C LEU A 309 -6.45 -18.14 -17.29
N PRO A 310 -6.27 -18.55 -18.56
CA PRO A 310 -6.08 -17.59 -19.65
C PRO A 310 -7.26 -16.63 -19.80
N GLU A 311 -8.50 -17.12 -19.75
CA GLU A 311 -9.69 -16.26 -19.81
C GLU A 311 -9.71 -15.25 -18.66
N ALA A 312 -9.50 -15.72 -17.41
CA ALA A 312 -9.50 -14.87 -16.23
C ALA A 312 -8.37 -13.84 -16.24
N ALA A 313 -7.20 -14.17 -16.80
CA ALA A 313 -6.08 -13.25 -16.94
C ALA A 313 -6.36 -12.08 -17.90
N THR A 314 -7.36 -12.22 -18.78
CA THR A 314 -7.82 -11.13 -19.66
C THR A 314 -8.91 -10.26 -19.03
N ASP A 315 -9.45 -10.63 -17.87
CA ASP A 315 -10.47 -9.83 -17.17
C ASP A 315 -9.86 -8.50 -16.68
N PRO A 316 -10.55 -7.37 -16.85
CA PRO A 316 -10.08 -6.09 -16.35
C PRO A 316 -9.98 -6.05 -14.82
N ASN A 317 -10.68 -6.91 -14.08
CA ASN A 317 -10.61 -6.99 -12.63
C ASN A 317 -9.56 -8.03 -12.18
N LEU A 318 -8.52 -7.56 -11.47
CA LEU A 318 -7.44 -8.43 -11.00
C LEU A 318 -7.83 -9.36 -9.86
N GLU A 319 -8.86 -9.02 -9.06
CA GLU A 319 -9.36 -9.91 -8.00
C GLU A 319 -10.01 -11.15 -8.60
N TYR A 320 -10.67 -11.02 -9.75
CA TYR A 320 -11.19 -12.16 -10.50
C TYR A 320 -10.07 -13.10 -10.95
N PHE A 321 -8.98 -12.56 -11.51
CA PHE A 321 -7.81 -13.36 -11.89
C PHE A 321 -7.13 -14.01 -10.67
N ALA A 322 -6.96 -13.25 -9.58
CA ALA A 322 -6.39 -13.77 -8.33
C ALA A 322 -7.24 -14.91 -7.74
N ALA A 323 -8.57 -14.77 -7.74
CA ALA A 323 -9.48 -15.81 -7.29
C ALA A 323 -9.42 -17.05 -8.19
N ALA A 324 -9.38 -16.86 -9.52
CA ALA A 324 -9.18 -17.94 -10.49
C ALA A 324 -7.92 -18.75 -10.17
N LEU A 325 -6.79 -18.07 -9.97
CA LEU A 325 -5.52 -18.70 -9.64
C LEU A 325 -5.57 -19.42 -8.29
N LYS A 326 -6.17 -18.80 -7.27
CA LYS A 326 -6.35 -19.43 -5.95
C LYS A 326 -7.15 -20.73 -6.05
N PHE A 327 -8.25 -20.73 -6.79
CA PHE A 327 -9.10 -21.92 -6.97
C PHE A 327 -8.40 -22.99 -7.82
N ALA A 328 -7.61 -22.59 -8.80
CA ALA A 328 -6.82 -23.49 -9.65
C ALA A 328 -5.60 -24.10 -8.95
N THR A 329 -5.02 -23.41 -7.96
CA THR A 329 -3.75 -23.77 -7.33
C THR A 329 -3.65 -25.22 -6.84
N PRO A 330 -4.68 -25.84 -6.24
CA PRO A 330 -4.63 -27.26 -5.86
C PRO A 330 -4.43 -28.23 -7.02
N HIS A 331 -4.72 -27.80 -8.25
CA HIS A 331 -4.69 -28.62 -9.47
C HIS A 331 -3.51 -28.31 -10.40
N LEU A 332 -2.70 -27.29 -10.09
CA LEU A 332 -1.55 -26.88 -10.88
C LEU A 332 -0.27 -27.63 -10.48
N SER A 333 0.62 -27.89 -11.45
CA SER A 333 2.01 -28.27 -11.18
C SER A 333 2.78 -27.11 -10.52
N ALA A 334 3.94 -27.39 -9.92
CA ALA A 334 4.78 -26.33 -9.33
C ALA A 334 5.18 -25.26 -10.36
N ASP A 335 5.54 -25.69 -11.58
CA ASP A 335 5.92 -24.77 -12.66
C ASP A 335 4.74 -23.91 -13.12
N ALA A 336 3.54 -24.50 -13.23
CA ALA A 336 2.35 -23.75 -13.59
C ALA A 336 1.94 -22.75 -12.49
N LYS A 337 2.09 -23.10 -11.20
CA LYS A 337 1.88 -22.16 -10.09
C LYS A 337 2.82 -20.97 -10.20
N SER A 338 4.11 -21.24 -10.45
CA SER A 338 5.13 -20.20 -10.61
C SER A 338 4.83 -19.27 -11.79
N LEU A 339 4.47 -19.85 -12.95
CA LEU A 339 4.12 -19.10 -14.16
C LEU A 339 2.89 -18.20 -13.94
N TRP A 340 1.79 -18.76 -13.43
CA TRP A 340 0.56 -18.00 -13.24
C TRP A 340 0.66 -16.99 -12.11
N GLY A 341 1.40 -17.31 -11.04
CA GLY A 341 1.74 -16.34 -10.00
C GLY A 341 2.51 -15.15 -10.58
N SER A 342 3.53 -15.42 -11.41
CA SER A 342 4.29 -14.36 -12.08
C SER A 342 3.41 -13.51 -13.01
N LYS A 343 2.47 -14.12 -13.74
CA LYS A 343 1.53 -13.39 -14.61
C LYS A 343 0.59 -12.49 -13.80
N LEU A 344 0.10 -12.94 -12.64
CA LEU A 344 -0.75 -12.14 -11.77
C LEU A 344 0.03 -10.95 -11.19
N GLU A 345 1.22 -11.20 -10.66
CA GLU A 345 2.08 -10.14 -10.10
C GLU A 345 2.47 -9.12 -11.18
N LEU A 346 2.82 -9.57 -12.39
CA LEU A 346 3.07 -8.70 -13.54
C LEU A 346 1.86 -7.80 -13.87
N ALA A 347 0.65 -8.37 -13.87
CA ALA A 347 -0.57 -7.62 -14.13
C ALA A 347 -0.90 -6.62 -13.00
N GLN A 348 -0.56 -6.94 -11.76
CA GLN A 348 -0.66 -6.03 -10.62
C GLN A 348 0.31 -4.86 -10.77
N ILE A 349 1.58 -5.12 -11.11
CA ILE A 349 2.58 -4.07 -11.35
C ILE A 349 2.16 -3.18 -12.53
N ALA A 350 1.63 -3.75 -13.61
CA ALA A 350 1.14 -3.01 -14.77
C ALA A 350 0.02 -2.02 -14.45
N LYS A 351 -0.86 -2.36 -13.51
CA LYS A 351 -1.99 -1.51 -13.07
C LYS A 351 -1.69 -0.68 -11.83
N SER A 352 -0.50 -0.81 -11.25
CA SER A 352 -0.11 -0.05 -10.06
C SER A 352 0.08 1.44 -10.37
N ASP A 353 -0.18 2.28 -9.37
CA ASP A 353 0.06 3.73 -9.35
C ASP A 353 1.48 4.09 -8.86
N GLN A 354 2.32 3.09 -8.66
CA GLN A 354 3.69 3.25 -8.20
C GLN A 354 4.53 4.03 -9.23
N LEU A 355 5.53 4.78 -8.73
CA LEU A 355 6.44 5.54 -9.58
C LEU A 355 7.30 4.63 -10.47
N PRO A 356 7.80 5.13 -11.62
CA PRO A 356 8.58 4.34 -12.58
C PRO A 356 9.73 3.55 -11.95
N GLU A 357 10.47 4.16 -11.04
CA GLU A 357 11.59 3.56 -10.32
C GLU A 357 11.14 2.36 -9.47
N GLN A 358 10.08 2.54 -8.67
CA GLN A 358 9.53 1.47 -7.84
C GLN A 358 8.94 0.34 -8.68
N ARG A 359 8.25 0.67 -9.79
CA ARG A 359 7.73 -0.34 -10.72
C ARG A 359 8.86 -1.17 -11.32
N LEU A 360 9.98 -0.56 -11.71
CA LEU A 360 11.11 -1.30 -12.25
C LEU A 360 11.75 -2.23 -11.21
N LEU A 361 11.89 -1.78 -9.96
CA LEU A 361 12.38 -2.63 -8.87
C LEU A 361 11.51 -3.87 -8.68
N LEU A 362 10.19 -3.69 -8.63
CA LEU A 362 9.23 -4.80 -8.52
C LEU A 362 9.31 -5.75 -9.73
N LEU A 363 9.43 -5.22 -10.95
CA LEU A 363 9.59 -6.04 -12.15
C LEU A 363 10.88 -6.86 -12.10
N ARG A 364 11.97 -6.27 -11.64
CA ARG A 364 13.27 -6.95 -11.56
C ARG A 364 13.29 -8.02 -10.47
N GLU A 365 12.70 -7.75 -9.30
CA GLU A 365 12.54 -8.79 -8.28
C GLU A 365 11.66 -9.95 -8.78
N LEU A 366 10.59 -9.65 -9.50
CA LEU A 366 9.77 -10.68 -10.15
C LEU A 366 10.58 -11.44 -11.20
N PHE A 367 11.43 -10.75 -11.97
CA PHE A 367 12.32 -11.37 -12.97
C PHE A 367 13.30 -12.34 -12.34
N ASP A 368 13.96 -11.94 -11.25
CA ASP A 368 14.96 -12.74 -10.53
C ASP A 368 14.32 -14.01 -9.92
N ARG A 369 13.07 -13.93 -9.47
CA ARG A 369 12.30 -15.08 -8.96
C ARG A 369 11.72 -15.96 -10.08
N SER A 370 11.44 -15.38 -11.25
CA SER A 370 10.80 -16.09 -12.35
C SER A 370 11.80 -16.96 -13.09
N LYS A 371 11.69 -18.29 -12.92
CA LYS A 371 12.51 -19.27 -13.65
C LYS A 371 11.96 -19.62 -15.03
N ASN A 372 10.89 -18.96 -15.47
CA ASN A 372 10.21 -19.23 -16.73
C ASN A 372 10.54 -18.14 -17.76
N THR A 373 11.07 -18.55 -18.92
CA THR A 373 11.49 -17.64 -19.99
C THR A 373 10.35 -16.77 -20.53
N ASP A 374 9.14 -17.30 -20.70
CA ASP A 374 8.01 -16.52 -21.23
C ASP A 374 7.56 -15.43 -20.26
N ALA A 375 7.62 -15.72 -18.96
CA ALA A 375 7.37 -14.73 -17.92
C ALA A 375 8.47 -13.66 -17.92
N GLN A 376 9.75 -14.04 -18.01
CA GLN A 376 10.88 -13.12 -18.15
C GLN A 376 10.76 -12.20 -19.37
N ILE A 377 10.36 -12.73 -20.53
CA ILE A 377 10.09 -11.94 -21.74
C ILE A 377 8.94 -10.95 -21.49
N SER A 378 7.86 -11.40 -20.84
CA SER A 378 6.71 -10.53 -20.53
C SER A 378 7.09 -9.40 -19.56
N ILE A 379 7.99 -9.68 -18.60
CA ILE A 379 8.53 -8.70 -17.67
C ILE A 379 9.39 -7.66 -18.40
N LEU A 380 10.33 -8.09 -19.26
CA LEU A 380 11.14 -7.18 -20.07
C LEU A 380 10.25 -6.30 -20.97
N LYS A 381 9.20 -6.89 -21.55
CA LYS A 381 8.23 -6.15 -22.36
C LYS A 381 7.48 -5.08 -21.57
N LEU A 382 7.09 -5.36 -20.33
CA LEU A 382 6.47 -4.34 -19.48
C LEU A 382 7.49 -3.31 -18.99
N ALA A 383 8.73 -3.72 -18.74
CA ALA A 383 9.83 -2.82 -18.38
C ALA A 383 10.11 -1.81 -19.50
N GLU A 384 9.93 -2.19 -20.77
CA GLU A 384 10.01 -1.27 -21.93
C GLU A 384 9.10 -0.05 -21.79
N GLU A 385 7.95 -0.16 -21.11
CA GLU A 385 7.04 0.98 -20.88
C GLU A 385 7.59 1.96 -19.81
N ILE A 386 8.56 1.52 -19.01
CA ILE A 386 9.22 2.32 -17.96
C ILE A 386 10.43 3.04 -18.56
N LYS A 387 10.21 4.28 -19.02
CA LYS A 387 11.19 5.09 -19.76
C LYS A 387 12.22 5.80 -18.86
N ILE A 388 12.94 5.03 -18.03
CA ILE A 388 14.03 5.54 -17.17
C ILE A 388 15.37 4.88 -17.51
N PHE A 389 16.49 5.50 -17.13
CA PHE A 389 17.83 5.00 -17.45
C PHE A 389 18.08 3.59 -16.88
N ASN A 390 17.64 3.33 -15.64
CA ASN A 390 17.79 2.02 -14.98
C ASN A 390 17.20 0.87 -15.82
N THR A 391 16.17 1.12 -16.63
CA THR A 391 15.59 0.10 -17.52
C THR A 391 16.59 -0.32 -18.61
N ILE A 392 17.40 0.60 -19.12
CA ILE A 392 18.49 0.29 -20.07
C ILE A 392 19.52 -0.59 -19.35
N GLY A 393 19.92 -0.20 -18.14
CA GLY A 393 20.84 -0.96 -17.29
C GLY A 393 20.36 -2.39 -17.06
N PHE A 394 19.10 -2.56 -16.66
CA PHE A 394 18.46 -3.86 -16.46
C PHE A 394 18.40 -4.71 -17.74
N ALA A 395 17.84 -4.18 -18.83
CA ALA A 395 17.68 -4.93 -20.07
C ALA A 395 19.03 -5.29 -20.72
N SER A 396 20.04 -4.43 -20.60
CA SER A 396 21.38 -4.65 -21.17
C SER A 396 22.06 -5.93 -20.69
N GLN A 397 21.77 -6.36 -19.45
CA GLN A 397 22.34 -7.56 -18.83
C GLN A 397 21.97 -8.86 -19.57
N TYR A 398 20.91 -8.83 -20.39
CA TYR A 398 20.38 -10.00 -21.09
C TYR A 398 20.62 -9.98 -22.61
N LEU A 399 21.43 -9.05 -23.11
CA LEU A 399 21.77 -8.97 -24.54
C LEU A 399 22.58 -10.18 -25.04
N ASP A 400 23.31 -10.86 -24.16
CA ASP A 400 24.05 -12.08 -24.48
C ASP A 400 23.28 -13.37 -24.14
N ASN A 401 22.05 -13.26 -23.62
CA ASN A 401 21.21 -14.42 -23.30
C ASN A 401 20.40 -14.84 -24.53
N PRO A 402 20.64 -16.02 -25.15
CA PRO A 402 19.98 -16.40 -26.41
C PRO A 402 18.45 -16.42 -26.36
N SER A 403 17.87 -16.72 -25.20
CA SER A 403 16.43 -16.82 -25.00
C SER A 403 15.75 -15.47 -24.73
N LEU A 404 16.50 -14.46 -24.31
CA LEU A 404 15.97 -13.15 -23.89
C LEU A 404 16.45 -11.99 -24.75
N GLN A 405 17.55 -12.16 -25.48
CA GLN A 405 18.24 -11.10 -26.23
C GLN A 405 17.34 -10.30 -27.18
N GLN A 406 16.32 -10.93 -27.80
CA GLN A 406 15.40 -10.24 -28.72
C GLN A 406 14.56 -9.17 -28.00
N GLN A 407 13.93 -9.55 -26.88
CA GLN A 407 13.10 -8.61 -26.11
C GLN A 407 13.98 -7.62 -25.34
N ALA A 408 15.12 -8.07 -24.80
CA ALA A 408 16.09 -7.20 -24.15
C ALA A 408 16.60 -6.09 -25.11
N ALA A 409 16.97 -6.43 -26.34
CA ALA A 409 17.41 -5.47 -27.34
C ALA A 409 16.30 -4.49 -27.75
N SER A 410 15.07 -4.98 -27.91
CA SER A 410 13.91 -4.11 -28.18
C SER A 410 13.69 -3.11 -27.04
N THR A 411 13.76 -3.59 -25.80
CA THR A 411 13.61 -2.79 -24.58
C THR A 411 14.68 -1.69 -24.50
N VAL A 412 15.96 -2.06 -24.71
CA VAL A 412 17.09 -1.12 -24.74
C VAL A 412 16.84 -0.01 -25.77
N ILE A 413 16.49 -0.38 -27.01
CA ILE A 413 16.32 0.58 -28.11
C ILE A 413 15.17 1.53 -27.81
N GLU A 414 13.99 1.01 -27.48
CA GLU A 414 12.80 1.84 -27.28
C GLU A 414 12.89 2.73 -26.04
N VAL A 415 13.64 2.33 -25.00
CA VAL A 415 13.89 3.19 -23.85
C VAL A 415 14.95 4.24 -24.18
N ALA A 416 16.09 3.84 -24.74
CA ALA A 416 17.19 4.75 -25.05
C ALA A 416 16.79 5.88 -26.00
N LEU A 417 16.04 5.56 -27.06
CA LEU A 417 15.60 6.51 -28.08
C LEU A 417 14.51 7.46 -27.56
N SER A 418 13.78 7.08 -26.50
CA SER A 418 12.74 7.93 -25.91
C SER A 418 13.27 8.98 -24.93
N GLY A 419 14.39 8.70 -24.24
CA GLY A 419 14.84 9.47 -23.08
C GLY A 419 15.99 10.44 -23.33
N ASN A 420 16.40 10.68 -24.58
CA ASN A 420 17.55 11.52 -24.93
C ASN A 420 18.84 11.16 -24.15
N TYR A 421 19.02 9.88 -23.78
CA TYR A 421 20.20 9.40 -23.09
C TYR A 421 21.42 9.35 -24.03
N SER A 422 22.58 9.79 -23.54
CA SER A 422 23.84 9.82 -24.28
C SER A 422 24.97 9.13 -23.52
N GLY A 423 26.15 9.06 -24.13
CA GLY A 423 27.38 8.56 -23.52
C GLY A 423 27.74 7.14 -23.96
N ASP A 424 28.95 6.73 -23.59
CA ASP A 424 29.58 5.52 -24.13
C ASP A 424 28.80 4.25 -23.77
N PHE A 425 28.31 4.14 -22.54
CA PHE A 425 27.47 3.01 -22.12
C PHE A 425 26.23 2.85 -22.99
N VAL A 426 25.48 3.94 -23.25
CA VAL A 426 24.27 3.90 -24.08
C VAL A 426 24.64 3.54 -25.52
N LYS A 427 25.70 4.14 -26.06
CA LYS A 427 26.20 3.86 -27.41
C LYS A 427 26.59 2.40 -27.59
N GLU A 428 27.37 1.84 -26.66
CA GLU A 428 27.80 0.45 -26.68
C GLU A 428 26.61 -0.50 -26.58
N THR A 429 25.70 -0.23 -25.65
CA THR A 429 24.50 -1.05 -25.43
C THR A 429 23.56 -1.03 -26.65
N LEU A 430 23.31 0.14 -27.26
CA LEU A 430 22.52 0.26 -28.49
C LEU A 430 23.16 -0.46 -29.67
N THR A 431 24.48 -0.30 -29.82
CA THR A 431 25.24 -0.96 -30.89
C THR A 431 25.13 -2.48 -30.73
N LYS A 432 25.33 -3.00 -29.51
CA LYS A 432 25.18 -4.42 -29.20
C LYS A 432 23.75 -4.90 -29.44
N ALA A 433 22.74 -4.15 -28.99
CA ALA A 433 21.33 -4.48 -29.17
C ALA A 433 20.96 -4.67 -30.66
N LEU A 434 21.46 -3.80 -31.56
CA LEU A 434 21.26 -3.97 -32.99
C LEU A 434 21.82 -5.29 -33.53
N THR A 435 22.96 -5.78 -33.00
CA THR A 435 23.60 -7.00 -33.52
C THR A 435 22.85 -8.28 -33.18
N VAL A 436 22.01 -8.26 -32.16
CA VAL A 436 21.30 -9.46 -31.68
C VAL A 436 19.85 -9.52 -32.15
N LEU A 437 19.31 -8.46 -32.75
CA LEU A 437 17.95 -8.44 -33.30
C LEU A 437 17.81 -9.37 -34.51
N ASN A 438 16.59 -9.85 -34.77
CA ASN A 438 16.28 -10.55 -36.01
C ASN A 438 16.27 -9.61 -37.23
N ALA A 439 16.34 -10.19 -38.44
CA ALA A 439 16.46 -9.43 -39.68
C ALA A 439 15.40 -8.34 -39.85
N LYS A 440 14.12 -8.62 -39.53
CA LYS A 440 13.04 -7.64 -39.63
C LYS A 440 13.25 -6.49 -38.66
N GLN A 441 13.54 -6.80 -37.39
CA GLN A 441 13.76 -5.78 -36.36
C GLN A 441 15.00 -4.93 -36.64
N ILE A 442 16.06 -5.52 -37.22
CA ILE A 442 17.22 -4.75 -37.71
C ILE A 442 16.76 -3.77 -38.77
N THR A 443 16.03 -4.20 -39.80
CA THR A 443 15.52 -3.32 -40.85
C THR A 443 14.70 -2.16 -40.28
N ASP A 444 13.84 -2.44 -39.30
CA ASP A 444 12.95 -1.45 -38.70
C ASP A 444 13.71 -0.43 -37.81
N ASN A 445 14.83 -0.82 -37.20
CA ASN A 445 15.52 -0.01 -36.18
C ASN A 445 16.87 0.57 -36.58
N LYS A 446 17.55 -0.01 -37.59
CA LYS A 446 18.94 0.31 -37.92
C LYS A 446 19.16 1.80 -38.13
N SER A 447 18.40 2.43 -39.02
CA SER A 447 18.58 3.86 -39.30
C SER A 447 18.25 4.75 -38.10
N ARG A 448 17.24 4.40 -37.29
CA ARG A 448 16.88 5.15 -36.07
C ARG A 448 18.04 5.14 -35.08
N VAL A 449 18.60 3.95 -34.81
CA VAL A 449 19.70 3.78 -33.85
C VAL A 449 21.00 4.38 -34.36
N GLU A 450 21.36 4.17 -35.63
CA GLU A 450 22.58 4.76 -36.22
C GLU A 450 22.53 6.29 -36.20
N ASN A 451 21.39 6.89 -36.59
CA ASN A 451 21.22 8.34 -36.53
C ASN A 451 21.33 8.86 -35.09
N TYR A 452 20.72 8.14 -34.14
CA TYR A 452 20.76 8.51 -32.72
C TYR A 452 22.18 8.45 -32.16
N VAL A 453 22.91 7.36 -32.40
CA VAL A 453 24.31 7.19 -31.98
C VAL A 453 25.23 8.22 -32.62
N ASN A 454 25.06 8.52 -33.91
CA ASN A 454 25.87 9.51 -34.62
C ASN A 454 25.64 10.94 -34.12
N ALA A 455 24.45 11.22 -33.58
CA ALA A 455 24.13 12.53 -32.99
C ALA A 455 24.62 12.68 -31.54
N MET A 456 25.08 11.62 -30.87
CA MET A 456 25.53 11.69 -29.48
C MET A 456 26.84 12.47 -29.32
N LYS A 457 26.88 13.33 -28.31
CA LYS A 457 28.12 13.95 -27.86
C LYS A 457 28.94 12.95 -27.02
N PRO A 458 30.26 12.84 -27.23
CA PRO A 458 31.12 12.01 -26.39
C PRO A 458 31.04 12.39 -24.90
N GLY A 459 31.06 11.39 -24.01
CA GLY A 459 31.36 11.57 -22.58
C GLY A 459 30.29 12.22 -21.66
N GLN A 460 29.06 12.50 -22.12
CA GLN A 460 28.04 13.20 -21.30
C GLN A 460 26.97 12.28 -20.68
N GLY A 461 27.27 11.00 -20.49
CA GLY A 461 26.30 9.98 -20.05
C GLY A 461 26.55 9.38 -18.68
N PHE A 462 25.60 8.56 -18.24
CA PHE A 462 25.83 7.62 -17.15
C PHE A 462 26.79 6.52 -17.60
N MET A 463 27.73 6.18 -16.73
CA MET A 463 28.67 5.08 -16.88
C MET A 463 28.63 4.18 -15.65
N PRO A 464 28.84 2.86 -15.80
CA PRO A 464 28.90 1.96 -14.66
C PRO A 464 30.12 2.28 -13.79
N LEU A 465 29.86 2.54 -12.50
CA LEU A 465 30.88 2.66 -11.47
C LEU A 465 31.26 1.28 -10.91
N PHE A 466 30.35 0.31 -10.98
CA PHE A 466 30.59 -1.10 -10.68
C PHE A 466 30.32 -1.95 -11.92
N ASN A 467 31.24 -2.86 -12.24
CA ASN A 467 31.20 -3.65 -13.47
C ASN A 467 30.47 -5.01 -13.32
N GLY A 468 29.98 -5.33 -12.12
CA GLY A 468 29.30 -6.60 -11.83
C GLY A 468 30.22 -7.82 -11.69
N LYS A 469 31.54 -7.67 -11.81
CA LYS A 469 32.49 -8.79 -11.92
C LYS A 469 33.60 -8.73 -10.88
N ASP A 470 34.22 -7.57 -10.69
CA ASP A 470 35.35 -7.37 -9.79
C ASP A 470 35.34 -5.96 -9.18
N LEU A 471 36.31 -5.68 -8.31
CA LEU A 471 36.46 -4.38 -7.64
C LEU A 471 37.29 -3.38 -8.47
N THR A 472 37.40 -3.55 -9.79
CA THR A 472 38.06 -2.57 -10.65
C THR A 472 37.38 -1.20 -10.49
N GLY A 473 38.18 -0.16 -10.25
CA GLY A 473 37.67 1.18 -9.96
C GLY A 473 37.40 1.46 -8.47
N TRP A 474 37.55 0.46 -7.61
CA TRP A 474 37.39 0.54 -6.16
C TRP A 474 38.69 0.24 -5.40
N LYS A 475 38.79 0.75 -4.17
CA LYS A 475 39.91 0.58 -3.25
C LYS A 475 39.43 0.65 -1.80
N GLY A 476 40.25 0.19 -0.86
CA GLY A 476 39.96 0.34 0.56
C GLY A 476 40.08 1.79 1.02
N LEU A 477 39.25 2.20 1.99
CA LEU A 477 39.32 3.54 2.56
C LEU A 477 40.59 3.74 3.42
N VAL A 478 41.39 4.75 3.07
CA VAL A 478 42.51 5.23 3.91
C VAL A 478 42.13 6.56 4.58
N ALA A 479 41.80 6.50 5.87
CA ALA A 479 41.48 7.64 6.74
C ALA A 479 40.36 8.57 6.20
N ASP A 480 40.02 9.62 6.96
CA ASP A 480 39.17 10.70 6.46
C ASP A 480 39.91 11.59 5.44
N PRO A 481 39.21 12.33 4.57
CA PRO A 481 39.84 13.17 3.54
C PRO A 481 40.87 14.19 4.07
N ILE A 482 40.67 14.75 5.27
CA ILE A 482 41.56 15.76 5.86
C ILE A 482 42.87 15.13 6.31
N LYS A 483 42.82 13.96 6.95
CA LYS A 483 44.03 13.22 7.33
C LYS A 483 44.74 12.69 6.09
N ARG A 484 44.00 12.11 5.13
CA ARG A 484 44.53 11.58 3.88
C ARG A 484 45.28 12.64 3.08
N SER A 485 44.77 13.87 3.01
CA SER A 485 45.42 14.96 2.27
C SER A 485 46.73 15.45 2.89
N LYS A 486 47.02 15.09 4.15
CA LYS A 486 48.25 15.47 4.87
C LYS A 486 49.33 14.38 4.83
N MET A 487 49.02 13.19 4.31
CA MET A 487 49.98 12.10 4.19
C MET A 487 50.94 12.34 3.03
N ASP A 488 52.21 12.03 3.22
CA ASP A 488 53.15 11.92 2.11
C ASP A 488 52.83 10.67 1.26
N ALA A 489 53.31 10.67 0.01
CA ALA A 489 52.99 9.62 -0.95
C ALA A 489 53.37 8.21 -0.48
N LYS A 490 54.52 8.06 0.21
CA LYS A 490 55.01 6.75 0.67
C LYS A 490 54.15 6.22 1.82
N THR A 491 53.78 7.09 2.76
CA THR A 491 52.86 6.73 3.85
C THR A 491 51.49 6.34 3.31
N LEU A 492 50.95 7.12 2.37
CA LEU A 492 49.65 6.85 1.75
C LEU A 492 49.66 5.51 1.02
N GLU A 493 50.68 5.22 0.22
CA GLU A 493 50.84 3.96 -0.50
C GLU A 493 50.88 2.75 0.45
N ALA A 494 51.69 2.84 1.52
CA ALA A 494 51.78 1.77 2.52
C ALA A 494 50.46 1.53 3.27
N GLN A 495 49.68 2.59 3.54
CA GLN A 495 48.35 2.46 4.14
C GLN A 495 47.32 1.93 3.16
N GLN A 496 47.41 2.31 1.88
CA GLN A 496 46.51 1.83 0.83
C GLN A 496 46.63 0.31 0.65
N ILE A 497 47.86 -0.24 0.67
CA ILE A 497 48.06 -1.70 0.59
C ILE A 497 47.30 -2.43 1.71
N LYS A 498 47.32 -1.89 2.94
CA LYS A 498 46.61 -2.47 4.08
C LYS A 498 45.09 -2.34 3.93
N ALA A 499 44.61 -1.16 3.56
CA ALA A 499 43.19 -0.90 3.35
C ALA A 499 42.62 -1.78 2.22
N ASP A 500 43.38 -1.99 1.14
CA ASP A 500 42.96 -2.86 0.04
C ASP A 500 42.92 -4.34 0.44
N ALA A 501 43.79 -4.77 1.35
CA ALA A 501 43.74 -6.14 1.89
C ALA A 501 42.48 -6.33 2.76
N GLU A 502 42.19 -5.39 3.65
CA GLU A 502 40.97 -5.40 4.48
C GLU A 502 39.69 -5.31 3.64
N MET A 503 39.70 -4.48 2.58
CA MET A 503 38.60 -4.37 1.62
C MET A 503 38.29 -5.73 0.98
N ARG A 504 39.30 -6.48 0.52
CA ARG A 504 39.09 -7.78 -0.14
C ARG A 504 38.58 -8.87 0.80
N ASP A 505 38.73 -8.67 2.10
CA ASP A 505 38.21 -9.56 3.14
C ASP A 505 36.73 -9.27 3.47
N SER A 506 36.30 -8.01 3.33
CA SER A 506 34.98 -7.52 3.77
C SER A 506 33.98 -7.24 2.64
N TRP A 507 34.47 -7.00 1.42
CA TRP A 507 33.67 -6.72 0.24
C TRP A 507 33.81 -7.84 -0.77
N THR A 508 32.68 -8.47 -1.10
CA THR A 508 32.61 -9.61 -2.01
C THR A 508 31.65 -9.34 -3.15
N ILE A 509 31.80 -10.08 -4.24
CA ILE A 509 30.92 -9.97 -5.40
C ILE A 509 30.25 -11.32 -5.59
N LYS A 510 28.92 -11.28 -5.71
CA LYS A 510 28.11 -12.49 -5.88
C LYS A 510 26.94 -12.18 -6.80
N ASP A 511 26.77 -13.01 -7.82
CA ASP A 511 25.63 -12.91 -8.77
C ASP A 511 25.47 -11.52 -9.41
N GLY A 512 26.58 -10.80 -9.64
CA GLY A 512 26.56 -9.44 -10.19
C GLY A 512 26.29 -8.34 -9.17
N GLU A 513 26.20 -8.68 -7.89
CA GLU A 513 25.95 -7.76 -6.77
C GLU A 513 27.22 -7.55 -5.95
N LEU A 514 27.43 -6.32 -5.48
CA LEU A 514 28.50 -5.94 -4.57
C LEU A 514 27.99 -6.03 -3.12
N LEU A 515 28.58 -6.94 -2.34
CA LEU A 515 28.12 -7.29 -1.00
C LEU A 515 29.13 -6.89 0.07
N PHE A 516 28.65 -6.24 1.12
CA PHE A 516 29.38 -6.03 2.37
C PHE A 516 28.98 -7.10 3.40
N THR A 517 29.96 -7.79 4.00
CA THR A 517 29.75 -8.98 4.85
C THR A 517 29.56 -8.69 6.35
N SER A 518 29.46 -7.41 6.76
CA SER A 518 29.23 -6.94 8.14
C SER A 518 30.47 -6.62 9.01
N HIS A 519 31.69 -6.71 8.48
CA HIS A 519 32.92 -6.29 9.16
C HIS A 519 33.86 -5.59 8.20
N GLY A 520 34.84 -4.81 8.69
CA GLY A 520 35.79 -4.10 7.84
C GLY A 520 35.46 -2.61 7.70
N ASN A 521 35.88 -2.01 6.60
CA ASN A 521 35.86 -0.56 6.39
C ASN A 521 35.20 -0.18 5.06
N ASN A 522 34.92 1.11 4.87
CA ASN A 522 34.23 1.62 3.68
C ASN A 522 34.96 1.25 2.38
N LEU A 523 34.18 1.02 1.33
CA LEU A 523 34.68 0.87 -0.03
C LEU A 523 34.71 2.23 -0.71
N ALA A 524 35.86 2.64 -1.24
CA ALA A 524 36.04 3.96 -1.86
C ALA A 524 36.33 3.85 -3.35
N THR A 525 35.84 4.81 -4.13
CA THR A 525 36.21 4.92 -5.54
C THR A 525 37.69 5.29 -5.70
N VAL A 526 38.37 4.70 -6.67
CA VAL A 526 39.74 5.10 -7.05
C VAL A 526 39.74 6.51 -7.63
N LYS A 527 38.80 6.76 -8.55
CA LYS A 527 38.56 8.07 -9.15
C LYS A 527 37.86 8.99 -8.13
N LYS A 528 38.25 10.27 -8.14
CA LYS A 528 37.57 11.34 -7.40
C LYS A 528 36.56 12.03 -8.30
N TYR A 529 35.44 12.44 -7.74
CA TYR A 529 34.32 13.04 -8.46
C TYR A 529 34.02 14.44 -7.93
N GLY A 530 33.77 15.36 -8.87
CA GLY A 530 33.26 16.70 -8.60
C GLY A 530 31.75 16.71 -8.55
N ASP A 531 31.10 17.51 -9.38
CA ASP A 531 29.64 17.49 -9.55
C ASP A 531 29.22 16.23 -10.32
N PHE A 532 28.21 15.54 -9.83
CA PHE A 532 27.73 14.29 -10.42
C PHE A 532 26.25 14.04 -10.17
N GLU A 533 25.70 13.16 -10.99
CA GLU A 533 24.44 12.48 -10.78
C GLU A 533 24.72 10.98 -10.68
N MET A 534 24.24 10.32 -9.62
CA MET A 534 24.48 8.91 -9.32
C MET A 534 23.15 8.18 -9.22
N LEU A 535 23.10 6.99 -9.83
CA LEU A 535 22.03 6.02 -9.70
C LEU A 535 22.60 4.79 -8.98
N VAL A 536 21.89 4.25 -8.01
CA VAL A 536 22.36 3.10 -7.25
C VAL A 536 21.19 2.33 -6.68
N ASP A 537 21.13 1.04 -7.01
CA ASP A 537 20.24 0.10 -6.35
C ASP A 537 20.95 -0.45 -5.10
N TRP A 538 20.25 -0.51 -3.98
CA TRP A 538 20.76 -1.02 -2.73
C TRP A 538 19.69 -1.76 -1.93
N LYS A 539 20.12 -2.67 -1.04
CA LYS A 539 19.25 -3.23 0.01
C LYS A 539 20.07 -3.53 1.25
N ILE A 540 19.46 -3.31 2.42
CA ILE A 540 19.97 -3.81 3.68
C ILE A 540 19.45 -5.24 3.83
N ILE A 541 20.35 -6.18 4.12
CA ILE A 541 20.03 -7.59 4.32
C ILE A 541 19.64 -7.78 5.79
N ASP A 542 18.49 -8.43 6.03
CA ASP A 542 18.00 -8.65 7.38
C ASP A 542 18.81 -9.75 8.10
N ASP A 543 19.77 -9.33 8.92
CA ASP A 543 20.57 -10.20 9.77
C ASP A 543 19.88 -10.55 11.11
N LYS A 544 18.61 -10.15 11.27
CA LYS A 544 17.75 -10.35 12.45
C LYS A 544 18.25 -9.66 13.73
N LYS A 545 19.15 -8.68 13.62
CA LYS A 545 19.60 -7.88 14.78
C LYS A 545 18.84 -6.57 14.96
N GLY A 546 18.16 -6.08 13.92
CA GLY A 546 17.42 -4.79 13.97
C GLY A 546 18.33 -3.57 14.03
N GLU A 547 19.56 -3.71 13.53
CA GLU A 547 20.60 -2.67 13.59
C GLU A 547 21.00 -2.13 12.22
N GLY A 548 20.20 -2.41 11.17
CA GLY A 548 20.45 -2.01 9.78
C GLY A 548 20.84 -0.54 9.64
N ASP A 549 22.07 -0.29 9.20
CA ASP A 549 22.65 1.06 9.06
C ASP A 549 23.73 1.07 8.00
N ALA A 550 23.62 2.00 7.05
CA ALA A 550 24.60 2.22 6.00
C ALA A 550 24.45 3.62 5.41
N GLY A 551 25.22 3.91 4.37
CA GLY A 551 25.10 5.17 3.65
C GLY A 551 26.12 5.29 2.53
N ILE A 552 25.98 6.36 1.76
CA ILE A 552 26.86 6.70 0.65
C ILE A 552 27.48 8.07 0.95
N TYR A 553 28.77 8.10 1.25
CA TYR A 553 29.51 9.34 1.47
C TYR A 553 29.74 10.05 0.14
N LEU A 554 29.30 11.30 0.07
CA LEU A 554 29.49 12.14 -1.10
C LEU A 554 30.78 12.93 -0.93
N ARG A 555 31.77 12.70 -1.80
CA ARG A 555 33.09 13.33 -1.70
C ARG A 555 33.74 13.13 -0.31
N GLY A 556 33.55 11.93 0.25
CA GLY A 556 34.09 11.52 1.54
C GLY A 556 33.47 12.20 2.77
N THR A 557 32.43 13.05 2.63
CA THR A 557 31.79 13.70 3.79
C THR A 557 30.46 14.42 3.47
N PRO A 558 29.46 14.35 4.37
CA PRO A 558 28.93 13.18 5.05
C PRO A 558 28.14 12.29 4.07
N GLN A 559 27.30 11.40 4.61
CA GLN A 559 26.56 10.41 3.85
C GLN A 559 25.10 10.78 3.53
N VAL A 560 24.63 10.29 2.39
CA VAL A 560 23.22 9.97 2.19
C VAL A 560 22.94 8.69 2.96
N GLN A 561 22.05 8.76 3.94
CA GLN A 561 21.84 7.71 4.93
C GLN A 561 20.89 6.61 4.45
N MET A 562 21.15 5.37 4.88
CA MET A 562 20.33 4.17 4.63
C MET A 562 20.03 3.49 5.98
N TRP A 563 18.77 3.13 6.23
CA TRP A 563 18.30 2.64 7.53
C TRP A 563 17.46 1.38 7.44
N ASP A 564 17.51 0.58 8.52
CA ASP A 564 16.35 -0.16 8.98
C ASP A 564 15.41 0.78 9.76
N ASN A 565 14.25 1.08 9.17
CA ASN A 565 13.26 1.99 9.76
C ASN A 565 12.70 1.50 11.11
N ALA A 566 12.86 0.22 11.46
CA ALA A 566 12.49 -0.32 12.76
C ALA A 566 13.41 0.16 13.90
N ARG A 567 14.61 0.66 13.58
CA ARG A 567 15.63 1.12 14.55
C ARG A 567 15.31 2.50 15.15
N THR A 568 14.17 2.60 15.83
CA THR A 568 13.60 3.89 16.29
C THR A 568 14.40 4.61 17.37
N ASN A 569 15.27 3.90 18.11
CA ASN A 569 16.11 4.46 19.17
C ASN A 569 17.17 5.45 18.66
N VAL A 570 17.50 5.40 17.37
CA VAL A 570 18.43 6.34 16.73
C VAL A 570 17.73 7.29 15.74
N GLY A 571 16.40 7.29 15.72
CA GLY A 571 15.63 8.16 14.84
C GLY A 571 15.41 7.62 13.42
N ALA A 572 15.71 6.34 13.16
CA ALA A 572 15.62 5.73 11.83
C ALA A 572 14.20 5.70 11.22
N GLN A 573 13.15 5.87 12.04
CA GLN A 573 11.75 5.88 11.58
C GLN A 573 11.43 7.02 10.60
N VAL A 574 12.33 7.99 10.43
CA VAL A 574 12.18 9.07 9.45
C VAL A 574 12.46 8.60 8.02
N GLY A 575 13.07 7.42 7.84
CA GLY A 575 13.40 6.85 6.54
C GLY A 575 14.82 7.18 6.05
N SER A 576 15.18 6.61 4.90
CA SER A 576 16.47 6.82 4.24
C SER A 576 16.49 8.03 3.30
N GLY A 577 17.68 8.38 2.81
CA GLY A 577 17.89 9.45 1.82
C GLY A 577 18.17 10.84 2.41
N GLY A 578 18.16 10.98 3.73
CA GLY A 578 18.57 12.18 4.44
C GLY A 578 20.09 12.37 4.48
N LEU A 579 20.53 13.61 4.74
CA LEU A 579 21.95 13.99 4.87
C LEU A 579 22.36 13.93 6.35
N TYR A 580 22.59 12.71 6.83
CA TYR A 580 22.94 12.52 8.23
C TYR A 580 24.29 13.19 8.53
N ASN A 581 24.45 13.72 9.74
CA ASN A 581 25.55 14.60 10.18
C ASN A 581 25.51 16.07 9.72
N ASN A 582 24.53 16.50 8.91
CA ASN A 582 24.21 17.93 8.82
C ASN A 582 23.65 18.42 10.17
N GLN A 583 24.19 19.53 10.69
CA GLN A 583 23.76 20.11 11.98
C GLN A 583 23.05 21.45 11.83
N VAL A 584 23.49 22.29 10.88
CA VAL A 584 22.91 23.61 10.62
C VAL A 584 21.84 23.51 9.53
N ASN A 585 22.12 22.73 8.50
CA ASN A 585 21.22 22.48 7.39
C ASN A 585 20.33 21.27 7.68
N PRO A 586 19.18 21.13 6.99
CA PRO A 586 18.33 19.95 7.12
C PRO A 586 19.11 18.63 6.95
N SER A 587 18.82 17.67 7.82
CA SER A 587 19.43 16.33 7.79
C SER A 587 18.43 15.21 7.57
N LYS A 588 17.17 15.40 8.00
CA LYS A 588 16.10 14.41 7.86
C LYS A 588 15.50 14.44 6.45
N PRO A 589 15.09 13.28 5.90
CA PRO A 589 14.36 13.24 4.64
C PRO A 589 12.98 13.89 4.77
N LEU A 590 12.42 14.31 3.63
CA LEU A 590 11.10 14.93 3.52
C LEU A 590 9.96 13.94 3.79
N LYS A 591 10.17 12.65 3.50
CA LYS A 591 9.23 11.56 3.76
C LYS A 591 9.92 10.19 3.74
N VAL A 592 9.27 9.22 4.37
CA VAL A 592 9.64 7.79 4.31
C VAL A 592 9.23 7.24 2.93
N ALA A 593 10.18 6.61 2.23
CA ALA A 593 9.93 5.98 0.92
C ALA A 593 10.64 4.63 0.77
N ASP A 594 11.20 4.09 1.86
CA ASP A 594 11.95 2.84 1.89
C ASP A 594 11.06 1.62 1.57
N ASN A 595 11.62 0.69 0.79
CA ASN A 595 11.14 -0.67 0.75
C ASN A 595 11.62 -1.44 1.99
N PRO A 596 10.91 -2.51 2.40
CA PRO A 596 11.33 -3.35 3.53
C PRO A 596 12.74 -3.93 3.36
N LEU A 597 13.33 -4.41 4.47
CA LEU A 597 14.58 -5.16 4.43
C LEU A 597 14.49 -6.34 3.45
N ASP A 598 15.63 -6.74 2.89
CA ASP A 598 15.78 -7.75 1.82
C ASP A 598 15.15 -7.36 0.46
N HIS A 599 14.45 -6.24 0.35
CA HIS A 599 13.96 -5.69 -0.90
C HIS A 599 14.83 -4.54 -1.42
N TRP A 600 14.90 -4.43 -2.74
CA TRP A 600 15.72 -3.41 -3.38
C TRP A 600 15.09 -2.03 -3.26
N ASN A 601 15.94 -1.04 -3.01
CA ASN A 601 15.68 0.38 -3.10
C ASN A 601 16.56 0.96 -4.21
N THR A 602 16.18 2.11 -4.77
CA THR A 602 17.04 2.85 -5.70
C THR A 602 17.16 4.30 -5.28
N PHE A 603 18.39 4.81 -5.26
CA PHE A 603 18.64 6.24 -5.13
C PHE A 603 18.98 6.85 -6.49
N ARG A 604 18.47 8.07 -6.68
CA ARG A 604 19.04 9.06 -7.61
C ARG A 604 19.58 10.23 -6.79
N ILE A 605 20.91 10.36 -6.74
CA ILE A 605 21.61 11.38 -5.97
C ILE A 605 22.21 12.39 -6.94
N ILE A 606 21.91 13.68 -6.74
CA ILE A 606 22.48 14.78 -7.53
C ILE A 606 23.31 15.63 -6.58
N MET A 607 24.62 15.67 -6.81
CA MET A 607 25.58 16.51 -6.09
C MET A 607 26.07 17.63 -7.01
N LYS A 608 25.69 18.87 -6.72
CA LYS A 608 26.06 20.07 -7.50
C LYS A 608 26.58 21.17 -6.58
N GLY A 609 27.83 21.60 -6.78
CA GLY A 609 28.50 22.52 -5.87
C GLY A 609 28.55 21.93 -4.46
N ASP A 610 27.84 22.54 -3.52
CA ASP A 610 27.66 22.07 -2.15
C ASP A 610 26.26 21.52 -1.86
N ARG A 611 25.43 21.32 -2.88
CA ARG A 611 24.03 20.93 -2.72
C ARG A 611 23.76 19.50 -3.15
N VAL A 612 22.90 18.85 -2.37
CA VAL A 612 22.44 17.49 -2.63
C VAL A 612 20.94 17.48 -2.82
N THR A 613 20.50 16.77 -3.86
CA THR A 613 19.12 16.32 -4.04
C THR A 613 19.11 14.80 -4.10
N VAL A 614 18.18 14.16 -3.40
CA VAL A 614 18.03 12.70 -3.37
C VAL A 614 16.58 12.34 -3.69
N TYR A 615 16.41 11.41 -4.64
CA TYR A 615 15.18 10.67 -4.84
C TYR A 615 15.38 9.23 -4.36
N LEU A 616 14.42 8.70 -3.61
CA LEU A 616 14.37 7.30 -3.16
C LEU A 616 13.14 6.64 -3.77
N ASN A 617 13.32 5.60 -4.58
CA ASN A 617 12.23 4.89 -5.24
C ASN A 617 11.32 5.82 -6.09
N GLY A 618 11.94 6.84 -6.69
CA GLY A 618 11.27 7.88 -7.48
C GLY A 618 10.77 9.08 -6.66
N GLU A 619 10.73 8.95 -5.34
CA GLU A 619 10.20 9.98 -4.46
C GLU A 619 11.27 10.99 -4.01
N LEU A 620 10.98 12.29 -4.11
CA LEU A 620 11.89 13.33 -3.62
C LEU A 620 11.97 13.30 -2.09
N VAL A 621 13.15 12.97 -1.55
CA VAL A 621 13.39 12.84 -0.11
C VAL A 621 14.39 13.86 0.43
N THR A 622 15.27 14.42 -0.40
CA THR A 622 16.14 15.56 -0.04
C THR A 622 16.15 16.54 -1.21
N ASP A 623 15.85 17.82 -0.95
CA ASP A 623 15.72 18.83 -2.02
C ASP A 623 16.72 19.98 -1.85
N ASN A 624 17.77 19.96 -2.68
CA ASN A 624 18.71 21.06 -2.86
C ASN A 624 19.35 21.57 -1.55
N VAL A 625 19.69 20.65 -0.66
CA VAL A 625 20.18 20.94 0.70
C VAL A 625 21.69 21.12 0.68
N ILE A 626 22.20 22.14 1.38
CA ILE A 626 23.65 22.35 1.56
C ILE A 626 24.23 21.22 2.41
N LEU A 627 25.27 20.58 1.88
CA LEU A 627 26.02 19.51 2.51
C LEU A 627 27.16 20.09 3.35
N GLU A 628 27.21 19.71 4.63
CA GLU A 628 28.24 20.19 5.56
C GLU A 628 29.52 19.36 5.47
N ASN A 629 30.63 19.87 6.01
CA ASN A 629 31.83 19.06 6.20
C ASN A 629 31.79 18.44 7.60
N TYR A 630 31.58 17.12 7.67
CA TYR A 630 31.49 16.40 8.93
C TYR A 630 32.83 16.34 9.69
N TRP A 631 33.95 16.28 8.96
CA TRP A 631 35.28 16.12 9.56
C TRP A 631 35.84 17.42 10.12
N ASP A 632 35.55 18.55 9.48
CA ASP A 632 35.83 19.90 10.01
C ASP A 632 34.73 20.88 9.62
N LYS A 633 33.88 21.20 10.59
CA LYS A 633 32.73 22.11 10.42
C LYS A 633 33.13 23.56 10.16
N ASN A 634 34.39 23.92 10.36
CA ASN A 634 34.92 25.24 10.04
C ASN A 634 35.43 25.34 8.60
N GLN A 635 35.28 24.28 7.80
CA GLN A 635 35.65 24.24 6.40
C GLN A 635 34.43 23.95 5.51
N ALA A 636 34.47 24.47 4.29
CA ALA A 636 33.54 24.08 3.23
C ALA A 636 33.65 22.59 2.87
N ILE A 637 32.63 22.07 2.19
CA ILE A 637 32.67 20.75 1.57
C ILE A 637 33.79 20.67 0.52
N PHE A 638 34.35 19.47 0.31
CA PHE A 638 35.36 19.28 -0.73
C PHE A 638 34.72 19.45 -2.13
N PRO A 639 35.35 20.20 -3.04
CA PRO A 639 34.82 20.33 -4.41
C PRO A 639 34.98 19.04 -5.21
N VAL A 640 36.01 18.23 -4.91
CA VAL A 640 36.30 16.95 -5.56
C VAL A 640 36.87 15.99 -4.53
N GLU A 641 36.28 14.80 -4.38
CA GLU A 641 36.86 13.69 -3.60
C GLU A 641 36.24 12.33 -4.03
N GLN A 642 36.68 11.23 -3.42
CA GLN A 642 36.11 9.90 -3.67
C GLN A 642 34.68 9.77 -3.13
N ILE A 643 33.90 8.86 -3.73
CA ILE A 643 32.61 8.40 -3.19
C ILE A 643 32.89 7.15 -2.35
N GLU A 644 32.18 6.98 -1.24
CA GLU A 644 32.38 5.84 -0.35
C GLU A 644 31.07 5.13 -0.05
N LEU A 645 31.06 3.80 -0.14
CA LEU A 645 29.99 2.96 0.36
C LEU A 645 30.31 2.58 1.80
N GLN A 646 29.42 2.92 2.72
CA GLN A 646 29.68 2.76 4.14
C GLN A 646 29.63 1.29 4.57
N ALA A 647 30.62 0.92 5.39
CA ALA A 647 30.69 -0.34 6.12
C ALA A 647 30.28 -0.11 7.59
N HIS A 648 29.00 -0.26 7.93
CA HIS A 648 28.50 -0.01 9.29
C HIS A 648 27.80 -1.23 9.90
N GLY A 649 28.54 -2.33 10.06
CA GLY A 649 28.15 -3.50 10.86
C GLY A 649 26.96 -4.32 10.37
N SER A 650 26.14 -3.81 9.46
CA SER A 650 25.01 -4.51 8.83
C SER A 650 25.41 -5.00 7.43
N PRO A 651 24.98 -6.19 6.98
CA PRO A 651 25.24 -6.60 5.60
C PRO A 651 24.38 -5.79 4.61
N VAL A 652 25.00 -5.36 3.53
CA VAL A 652 24.37 -4.51 2.50
C VAL A 652 24.74 -5.04 1.13
N ALA A 653 23.78 -5.02 0.20
CA ALA A 653 24.01 -5.32 -1.21
C ALA A 653 23.79 -4.06 -2.05
N TYR A 654 24.64 -3.90 -3.07
CA TYR A 654 24.54 -2.85 -4.07
C TYR A 654 24.58 -3.46 -5.48
N ARG A 655 23.82 -2.88 -6.41
CA ARG A 655 23.91 -3.18 -7.85
C ARG A 655 23.60 -1.94 -8.66
N ASP A 656 23.81 -2.03 -9.98
CA ASP A 656 23.44 -0.98 -10.93
C ASP A 656 23.93 0.42 -10.51
N ILE A 657 25.21 0.47 -10.10
CA ILE A 657 25.84 1.71 -9.66
C ILE A 657 26.31 2.47 -10.90
N TYR A 658 25.58 3.52 -11.27
CA TYR A 658 25.91 4.37 -12.41
C TYR A 658 26.23 5.78 -11.97
N ILE A 659 27.18 6.43 -12.65
CA ILE A 659 27.54 7.82 -12.40
C ILE A 659 27.60 8.61 -13.71
N LYS A 660 27.07 9.82 -13.68
CA LYS A 660 27.16 10.81 -14.73
C LYS A 660 27.85 12.04 -14.16
N GLU A 661 29.06 12.31 -14.60
CA GLU A 661 29.75 13.55 -14.25
C GLU A 661 29.02 14.74 -14.88
N LEU A 662 28.83 15.77 -14.08
CA LEU A 662 28.27 17.04 -14.51
C LEU A 662 29.42 17.99 -14.89
N PRO A 663 29.17 19.06 -15.65
CA PRO A 663 30.21 20.00 -16.05
C PRO A 663 31.03 20.49 -14.86
N ALA A 664 32.34 20.24 -14.89
CA ALA A 664 33.22 20.60 -13.80
C ALA A 664 33.27 22.13 -13.61
N ILE A 665 32.93 22.58 -12.41
CA ILE A 665 33.12 23.98 -12.01
C ILE A 665 34.59 24.14 -11.63
N LYS A 666 35.30 25.04 -12.32
CA LYS A 666 36.66 25.43 -11.92
C LYS A 666 36.55 26.51 -10.84
N PRO A 667 36.98 26.24 -9.60
CA PRO A 667 36.91 27.23 -8.53
C PRO A 667 37.75 28.47 -8.89
N PHE A 668 37.25 29.65 -8.56
CA PHE A 668 38.01 30.88 -8.69
C PHE A 668 39.15 30.91 -7.68
N GLU A 669 40.37 31.13 -8.18
CA GLU A 669 41.55 31.24 -7.35
C GLU A 669 42.01 32.69 -7.23
N LEU A 670 42.32 33.09 -6.00
CA LEU A 670 42.99 34.36 -5.76
C LEU A 670 44.34 34.40 -6.48
N SER A 671 44.61 35.50 -7.18
CA SER A 671 45.94 35.74 -7.74
C SER A 671 47.01 35.75 -6.64
N ALA A 672 48.26 35.44 -6.98
CA ALA A 672 49.36 35.48 -6.01
C ALA A 672 49.49 36.86 -5.32
N LYS A 673 49.16 37.94 -6.04
CA LYS A 673 49.12 39.30 -5.50
C LYS A 673 47.99 39.47 -4.48
N GLU A 674 46.79 38.98 -4.78
CA GLU A 674 45.64 39.04 -3.86
C GLU A 674 45.90 38.23 -2.59
N LYS A 675 46.43 37.00 -2.72
CA LYS A 675 46.85 36.16 -1.59
C LYS A 675 47.83 36.91 -0.68
N ARG A 676 48.94 37.42 -1.25
CA ARG A 676 49.93 38.22 -0.50
C ARG A 676 49.36 39.50 0.10
N SER A 677 48.33 40.06 -0.53
CA SER A 677 47.68 41.28 -0.04
C SER A 677 46.66 41.02 1.07
N GLY A 678 46.38 39.76 1.43
CA GLY A 678 45.44 39.39 2.48
C GLY A 678 43.99 39.28 2.04
N PHE A 679 43.71 39.10 0.74
CA PHE A 679 42.35 38.76 0.30
C PHE A 679 41.99 37.34 0.73
N LYS A 680 40.70 37.15 1.04
CA LYS A 680 40.05 35.86 1.28
C LYS A 680 38.87 35.70 0.33
N LEU A 681 38.62 34.47 -0.09
CA LEU A 681 37.44 34.13 -0.89
C LEU A 681 36.21 34.07 0.01
N LEU A 682 35.11 34.66 -0.47
CA LEU A 682 33.77 34.48 0.11
C LEU A 682 32.91 33.59 -0.79
N PHE A 683 33.19 33.56 -2.09
CA PHE A 683 32.56 32.65 -3.04
C PHE A 683 33.49 32.38 -4.23
N ASP A 684 33.84 31.12 -4.43
CA ASP A 684 34.73 30.65 -5.49
C ASP A 684 33.98 29.95 -6.64
N GLY A 685 32.65 29.88 -6.57
CA GLY A 685 31.81 29.16 -7.53
C GLY A 685 31.35 27.78 -7.06
N THR A 686 31.90 27.24 -5.97
CA THR A 686 31.64 25.85 -5.58
C THR A 686 30.74 25.68 -4.36
N ASN A 687 30.69 26.66 -3.45
CA ASN A 687 29.96 26.51 -2.19
C ASN A 687 29.51 27.85 -1.57
N MET A 688 28.52 27.75 -0.71
CA MET A 688 27.89 28.83 0.05
C MET A 688 28.45 28.96 1.47
N PHE A 689 29.60 28.33 1.78
CA PHE A 689 30.07 28.18 3.16
C PHE A 689 30.25 29.50 3.92
N SER A 690 30.58 30.60 3.23
CA SER A 690 30.77 31.92 3.86
C SER A 690 29.48 32.72 4.06
N TRP A 691 28.32 32.17 3.71
CA TRP A 691 27.05 32.90 3.64
C TRP A 691 25.96 32.30 4.54
N ILE A 692 25.02 33.14 4.98
CA ILE A 692 23.82 32.86 5.78
C ILE A 692 22.65 33.73 5.31
N GLY A 693 21.45 33.52 5.83
CA GLY A 693 20.24 34.25 5.42
C GLY A 693 19.47 33.51 4.34
N ASN A 694 19.08 34.17 3.26
CA ASN A 694 18.27 33.60 2.19
C ASN A 694 19.08 32.69 1.25
N THR A 695 19.50 31.53 1.73
CA THR A 695 20.15 30.49 0.91
C THR A 695 19.15 29.64 0.12
N ALA A 696 17.85 29.98 0.14
CA ALA A 696 16.84 29.32 -0.67
C ALA A 696 16.74 29.93 -2.06
N ASP A 697 16.78 31.27 -2.17
CA ASP A 697 16.72 31.98 -3.46
C ASP A 697 18.11 32.36 -3.97
N TYR A 698 19.11 32.47 -3.08
CA TYR A 698 20.52 32.62 -3.47
C TYR A 698 21.20 31.25 -3.45
N ILE A 699 21.44 30.71 -4.63
CA ILE A 699 21.96 29.34 -4.80
C ILE A 699 23.29 29.35 -5.57
N SER A 700 24.15 28.38 -5.26
CA SER A 700 25.34 28.11 -6.08
C SER A 700 24.92 27.30 -7.30
N GLU A 701 25.06 27.88 -8.49
CA GLU A 701 24.63 27.27 -9.76
C GLU A 701 25.63 27.63 -10.88
N ASP A 702 26.14 26.60 -11.56
CA ASP A 702 27.07 26.73 -12.69
C ASP A 702 28.29 27.65 -12.42
N GLY A 703 28.84 27.57 -11.21
CA GLY A 703 29.98 28.41 -10.79
C GLY A 703 29.60 29.83 -10.35
N ASN A 704 28.32 30.15 -10.26
CA ASN A 704 27.82 31.48 -9.91
C ASN A 704 26.94 31.42 -8.66
N LEU A 705 26.87 32.53 -7.95
CA LEU A 705 25.83 32.80 -6.96
C LEU A 705 24.63 33.37 -7.71
N SER A 706 23.69 32.50 -8.08
CA SER A 706 22.47 32.85 -8.81
C SER A 706 21.37 33.28 -7.83
N VAL A 707 20.71 34.40 -8.14
CA VAL A 707 19.48 34.83 -7.48
C VAL A 707 18.31 34.35 -8.31
N SER A 708 17.54 33.41 -7.78
CA SER A 708 16.43 32.74 -8.47
C SER A 708 15.17 32.79 -7.61
N PRO A 709 14.53 33.96 -7.46
CA PRO A 709 13.37 34.11 -6.60
C PRO A 709 12.18 33.33 -7.14
N LYS A 710 11.45 32.63 -6.26
CA LYS A 710 10.25 31.88 -6.68
C LYS A 710 9.15 32.84 -7.17
N PRO A 711 8.49 32.56 -8.32
CA PRO A 711 7.40 33.38 -8.82
C PRO A 711 6.31 33.59 -7.76
N GLY A 712 5.86 34.85 -7.58
CA GLY A 712 4.76 35.19 -6.70
C GLY A 712 5.08 35.37 -5.20
N LYS A 713 6.36 35.29 -4.77
CA LYS A 713 6.75 35.41 -3.35
C LYS A 713 7.28 36.78 -2.88
N GLY A 714 7.18 37.84 -3.69
CA GLY A 714 7.63 39.19 -3.29
C GLY A 714 9.15 39.34 -3.20
N SER A 715 9.65 40.53 -2.81
CA SER A 715 11.09 40.85 -2.76
C SER A 715 11.84 39.91 -1.81
N GLY A 716 12.53 38.91 -2.37
CA GLY A 716 13.17 37.83 -1.64
C GLY A 716 14.19 38.34 -0.61
N GLY A 717 14.24 37.69 0.56
CA GLY A 717 15.10 38.10 1.67
C GLY A 717 16.60 38.15 1.34
N ASN A 718 17.38 38.68 2.26
CA ASN A 718 18.80 39.01 2.03
C ASN A 718 19.74 37.84 2.29
N LEU A 719 20.86 37.81 1.58
CA LEU A 719 21.99 36.91 1.83
C LEU A 719 23.12 37.69 2.50
N TYR A 720 23.64 37.20 3.62
CA TYR A 720 24.67 37.87 4.42
C TYR A 720 25.95 37.02 4.50
N THR A 721 27.11 37.65 4.62
CA THR A 721 28.33 36.96 5.05
C THR A 721 28.18 36.47 6.48
N LYS A 722 28.79 35.33 6.83
CA LYS A 722 28.88 34.86 8.22
C LYS A 722 29.64 35.83 9.12
N GLU A 723 30.78 36.31 8.62
CA GLU A 723 31.62 37.29 9.33
C GLU A 723 31.08 38.72 9.16
N GLU A 724 31.34 39.55 10.17
CA GLU A 724 31.15 41.00 10.12
C GLU A 724 32.47 41.72 9.81
N PHE A 725 32.38 42.81 9.05
CA PHE A 725 33.51 43.64 8.62
C PHE A 725 33.26 45.12 8.98
N SER A 726 34.35 45.84 9.26
CA SER A 726 34.32 47.29 9.52
C SER A 726 34.94 48.08 8.36
N ASP A 727 36.26 47.97 8.21
CA ASP A 727 37.04 48.52 7.10
C ASP A 727 37.48 47.37 6.18
N PHE A 728 37.25 47.51 4.88
CA PHE A 728 37.51 46.42 3.93
C PHE A 728 37.70 46.89 2.48
N ILE A 729 38.27 46.00 1.66
CA ILE A 729 38.18 46.04 0.20
C ILE A 729 37.40 44.81 -0.25
N PHE A 730 36.23 45.02 -0.85
CA PHE A 730 35.37 43.97 -1.37
C PHE A 730 35.39 43.98 -2.90
N ARG A 731 35.59 42.82 -3.52
CA ARG A 731 35.65 42.65 -4.98
C ARG A 731 34.72 41.54 -5.40
N PHE A 732 33.96 41.79 -6.43
CA PHE A 732 33.02 40.83 -7.00
C PHE A 732 32.71 41.19 -8.44
N GLU A 733 32.12 40.23 -9.14
CA GLU A 733 31.51 40.46 -10.43
C GLU A 733 30.01 40.20 -10.35
N PHE A 734 29.23 40.93 -11.13
CA PHE A 734 27.79 40.75 -11.22
C PHE A 734 27.30 40.83 -12.68
N GLN A 735 26.23 40.10 -12.99
CA GLN A 735 25.58 40.09 -14.28
C GLN A 735 24.09 40.41 -14.07
N LEU A 736 23.63 41.51 -14.64
CA LEU A 736 22.25 41.97 -14.53
C LEU A 736 21.36 41.28 -15.57
N THR A 737 20.08 41.16 -15.24
CA THR A 737 18.97 40.89 -16.18
C THR A 737 18.16 42.19 -16.40
N PRO A 738 17.28 42.27 -17.42
CA PRO A 738 16.53 43.50 -17.68
C PRO A 738 15.70 43.94 -16.46
N GLY A 739 15.89 45.19 -16.04
CA GLY A 739 15.20 45.76 -14.87
C GLY A 739 15.66 45.23 -13.51
N ALA A 740 16.76 44.47 -13.47
CA ALA A 740 17.23 43.84 -12.24
C ALA A 740 17.57 44.87 -11.15
N ASN A 741 17.11 44.59 -9.93
CA ASN A 741 17.37 45.37 -8.73
C ASN A 741 17.88 44.45 -7.60
N ASN A 742 18.98 44.88 -6.98
CA ASN A 742 19.58 44.29 -5.78
C ASN A 742 20.37 45.38 -5.04
N GLY A 743 20.84 45.09 -3.83
CA GLY A 743 21.74 45.97 -3.10
C GLY A 743 23.00 45.25 -2.64
N LEU A 744 24.12 45.96 -2.54
CA LEU A 744 25.25 45.53 -1.72
C LEU A 744 25.14 46.22 -0.36
N GLY A 745 24.63 45.49 0.62
CA GLY A 745 24.65 45.89 2.00
C GLY A 745 26.07 45.91 2.55
N ILE A 746 26.45 47.01 3.20
CA ILE A 746 27.71 47.16 3.94
C ILE A 746 27.41 47.48 5.40
N ARG A 747 28.16 46.84 6.31
CA ARG A 747 27.98 46.97 7.77
C ARG A 747 26.55 46.65 8.22
N THR A 748 25.88 45.78 7.49
CA THR A 748 24.46 45.46 7.63
C THR A 748 24.21 44.59 8.87
N PRO A 749 23.22 44.89 9.72
CA PRO A 749 22.75 43.97 10.75
C PRO A 749 21.92 42.82 10.14
N LEU A 750 21.65 41.76 10.90
CA LEU A 750 20.81 40.63 10.44
C LEU A 750 19.30 40.93 10.47
N GLU A 751 18.89 41.94 11.23
CA GLU A 751 17.49 42.31 11.45
C GLU A 751 17.22 43.74 11.01
N GLY A 752 15.98 44.02 10.62
CA GLY A 752 15.54 45.31 10.10
C GLY A 752 15.70 45.45 8.59
N ASP A 753 15.23 46.58 8.05
CA ASP A 753 15.42 46.90 6.63
C ASP A 753 16.88 47.26 6.36
N ALA A 754 17.60 46.32 5.75
CA ALA A 754 19.03 46.40 5.49
C ALA A 754 19.46 47.67 4.73
N ALA A 755 18.57 48.28 3.93
CA ALA A 755 18.86 49.52 3.22
C ALA A 755 19.00 50.73 4.18
N TYR A 756 18.27 50.73 5.30
CA TYR A 756 18.22 51.83 6.26
C TYR A 756 18.97 51.55 7.57
N VAL A 757 18.80 50.36 8.16
CA VAL A 757 19.49 49.99 9.41
C VAL A 757 20.93 49.52 9.17
N GLY A 758 21.26 49.18 7.92
CA GLY A 758 22.62 49.07 7.40
C GLY A 758 22.94 50.24 6.47
N MET A 759 23.78 50.01 5.48
CA MET A 759 23.94 50.93 4.35
C MET A 759 23.90 50.11 3.06
N GLU A 760 23.15 50.57 2.07
CA GLU A 760 23.08 49.93 0.76
C GLU A 760 23.91 50.68 -0.27
N LEU A 761 24.73 49.94 -1.02
CA LEU A 761 25.28 50.38 -2.30
C LEU A 761 24.44 49.76 -3.42
N GLN A 762 23.78 50.60 -4.20
CA GLN A 762 22.77 50.15 -5.16
C GLN A 762 23.35 49.23 -6.26
N ILE A 763 22.68 48.13 -6.59
CA ILE A 763 22.95 47.26 -7.75
C ILE A 763 21.72 47.22 -8.66
N LEU A 764 21.74 48.02 -9.72
CA LEU A 764 20.54 48.30 -10.50
C LEU A 764 20.82 48.36 -12.00
N ASP A 765 19.92 47.82 -12.81
CA ASP A 765 19.83 48.12 -14.24
C ASP A 765 19.27 49.53 -14.45
N ASN A 766 20.12 50.53 -14.21
CA ASN A 766 19.76 51.95 -14.17
C ASN A 766 19.07 52.49 -15.42
N GLU A 767 19.28 51.85 -16.57
CA GLU A 767 18.74 52.32 -17.86
C GLU A 767 17.37 51.68 -18.16
N ALA A 768 16.86 50.80 -17.29
CA ALA A 768 15.54 50.22 -17.47
C ALA A 768 14.44 51.30 -17.38
N PRO A 769 13.43 51.29 -18.26
CA PRO A 769 12.41 52.36 -18.33
C PRO A 769 11.68 52.66 -17.03
N MET A 770 11.54 51.67 -16.15
CA MET A 770 10.86 51.81 -14.86
C MET A 770 11.63 52.63 -13.83
N TYR A 771 12.93 52.87 -14.03
CA TYR A 771 13.79 53.61 -13.10
C TYR A 771 14.12 55.03 -13.57
N LYS A 772 13.46 55.53 -14.62
CA LYS A 772 13.73 56.85 -15.21
C LYS A 772 13.54 58.04 -14.25
N ASP A 773 12.67 57.89 -13.26
CA ASP A 773 12.27 58.96 -12.33
C ASP A 773 12.94 58.84 -10.95
N LEU A 774 13.96 57.98 -10.81
CA LEU A 774 14.71 57.83 -9.57
C LEU A 774 15.54 59.09 -9.25
N HIS A 775 15.69 59.39 -7.96
CA HIS A 775 16.61 60.41 -7.48
C HIS A 775 18.07 59.99 -7.70
N VAL A 776 18.97 60.97 -7.84
CA VAL A 776 20.40 60.73 -8.15
C VAL A 776 21.11 59.78 -7.17
N TYR A 777 20.68 59.74 -5.91
CA TYR A 777 21.22 58.86 -4.87
C TYR A 777 20.60 57.45 -4.85
N GLN A 778 19.71 57.11 -5.79
CA GLN A 778 19.05 55.80 -5.88
C GLN A 778 19.55 54.94 -7.05
N TYR A 779 20.44 55.48 -7.90
CA TYR A 779 21.03 54.74 -9.02
C TYR A 779 22.27 53.94 -8.59
N HIS A 780 22.62 52.92 -9.37
CA HIS A 780 23.74 52.01 -9.14
C HIS A 780 25.02 52.68 -8.62
N GLY A 781 25.63 52.06 -7.61
CA GLY A 781 26.86 52.51 -6.97
C GLY A 781 26.69 53.63 -5.94
N SER A 782 25.51 54.25 -5.86
CA SER A 782 25.20 55.26 -4.84
C SER A 782 25.08 54.61 -3.45
N VAL A 783 25.42 55.36 -2.41
CA VAL A 783 24.94 55.03 -1.05
C VAL A 783 23.47 55.43 -1.01
N TYR A 784 22.58 54.45 -0.98
CA TYR A 784 21.14 54.66 -1.11
C TYR A 784 20.65 55.73 -0.13
N GLY A 785 19.81 56.65 -0.61
CA GLY A 785 19.27 57.77 0.17
C GLY A 785 20.29 58.85 0.58
N THR A 786 21.59 58.64 0.35
CA THR A 786 22.65 59.43 1.00
C THR A 786 23.64 60.09 0.03
N LEU A 787 24.45 59.31 -0.69
CA LEU A 787 25.54 59.84 -1.54
C LEU A 787 25.36 59.35 -2.99
N PRO A 788 25.18 60.26 -3.97
CA PRO A 788 25.02 59.87 -5.37
C PRO A 788 26.34 59.42 -6.01
N ALA A 789 26.29 58.34 -6.79
CA ALA A 789 27.37 57.93 -7.68
C ALA A 789 27.23 58.55 -9.08
N LYS A 790 28.34 58.64 -9.81
CA LYS A 790 28.35 58.99 -11.23
C LYS A 790 27.69 57.87 -12.03
N ARG A 791 26.73 58.24 -12.88
CA ARG A 791 26.13 57.32 -13.86
C ARG A 791 27.14 56.94 -14.96
N GLY A 792 26.90 55.78 -15.59
CA GLY A 792 27.70 55.25 -16.70
C GLY A 792 28.58 54.06 -16.30
N TYR A 793 29.32 53.53 -17.27
CA TYR A 793 30.27 52.42 -17.14
C TYR A 793 29.69 51.03 -16.80
N LEU A 794 28.39 50.91 -16.54
CA LEU A 794 27.71 49.62 -16.59
C LEU A 794 27.83 49.05 -18.01
N LYS A 795 28.13 47.75 -18.09
CA LYS A 795 28.04 47.01 -19.34
C LYS A 795 26.58 46.67 -19.67
N PRO A 796 26.26 46.34 -20.93
CA PRO A 796 24.94 45.86 -21.32
C PRO A 796 24.45 44.71 -20.43
N VAL A 797 23.14 44.63 -20.26
CA VAL A 797 22.46 43.51 -19.58
C VAL A 797 22.92 42.18 -20.19
N GLY A 798 23.19 41.18 -19.33
CA GLY A 798 23.80 39.92 -19.75
C GLY A 798 25.33 39.91 -19.81
N GLU A 799 26.01 41.05 -19.68
CA GLU A 799 27.47 41.08 -19.54
C GLU A 799 27.93 41.19 -18.07
N TRP A 800 29.13 40.67 -17.80
CA TRP A 800 29.73 40.70 -16.47
C TRP A 800 30.39 42.05 -16.17
N ASN A 801 29.91 42.70 -15.12
CA ASN A 801 30.47 43.90 -14.53
C ASN A 801 31.42 43.53 -13.39
N TYR A 802 32.55 44.22 -13.28
CA TYR A 802 33.46 44.13 -12.14
C TYR A 802 33.25 45.32 -11.21
N GLN A 803 33.12 45.07 -9.91
CA GLN A 803 33.02 46.11 -8.88
C GLN A 803 34.02 45.89 -7.74
N GLU A 804 34.72 46.96 -7.38
CA GLU A 804 35.54 47.05 -6.17
C GLU A 804 34.96 48.13 -5.25
N VAL A 805 34.70 47.76 -4.00
CA VAL A 805 34.21 48.66 -2.96
C VAL A 805 35.26 48.74 -1.86
N ILE A 806 35.67 49.96 -1.53
CA ILE A 806 36.61 50.24 -0.45
C ILE A 806 35.88 51.04 0.61
N VAL A 807 35.80 50.49 1.82
CA VAL A 807 35.21 51.15 2.99
C VAL A 807 36.30 51.34 4.03
N LYS A 808 36.53 52.59 4.44
CA LYS A 808 37.53 52.95 5.45
C LYS A 808 37.02 54.07 6.35
N GLY A 809 36.62 53.75 7.58
CA GLY A 809 35.93 54.69 8.45
C GLY A 809 34.63 55.21 7.79
N PRO A 810 34.42 56.53 7.67
CA PRO A 810 33.25 57.09 6.97
C PRO A 810 33.46 57.21 5.44
N LYS A 811 34.63 56.85 4.91
CA LYS A 811 34.91 56.96 3.47
C LYS A 811 34.49 55.71 2.73
N ILE A 812 33.75 55.92 1.65
CA ILE A 812 33.25 54.87 0.76
C ILE A 812 33.66 55.20 -0.67
N LYS A 813 34.33 54.25 -1.31
CA LYS A 813 34.74 54.34 -2.71
C LYS A 813 34.22 53.15 -3.49
N VAL A 814 33.60 53.41 -4.64
CA VAL A 814 33.09 52.40 -5.57
C VAL A 814 33.78 52.57 -6.92
N VAL A 815 34.42 51.50 -7.38
CA VAL A 815 35.06 51.40 -8.69
C VAL A 815 34.29 50.38 -9.53
N LEU A 816 33.69 50.82 -10.64
CA LEU A 816 32.96 49.99 -11.57
C LEU A 816 33.74 49.88 -12.89
N ASN A 817 34.05 48.66 -13.33
CA ASN A 817 34.76 48.39 -14.58
C ASN A 817 36.03 49.25 -14.76
N GLY A 818 36.77 49.48 -13.66
CA GLY A 818 38.00 50.26 -13.63
C GLY A 818 37.82 51.79 -13.54
N LYS A 819 36.58 52.29 -13.39
CA LYS A 819 36.27 53.72 -13.25
C LYS A 819 35.70 54.01 -11.86
N VAL A 820 36.23 55.03 -11.20
CA VAL A 820 35.70 55.49 -9.90
C VAL A 820 34.37 56.20 -10.14
N ILE A 821 33.29 55.62 -9.63
CA ILE A 821 31.93 56.18 -9.75
C ILE A 821 31.46 56.84 -8.45
N LEU A 822 32.02 56.45 -7.30
CA LEU A 822 31.81 57.10 -6.01
C LEU A 822 33.15 57.20 -5.26
N ASP A 823 33.44 58.35 -4.67
CA ASP A 823 34.54 58.57 -3.70
C ASP A 823 34.03 59.62 -2.70
N GLY A 824 33.31 59.16 -1.68
CA GLY A 824 32.51 59.99 -0.79
C GLY A 824 32.79 59.75 0.69
N ASP A 825 32.41 60.71 1.53
CA ASP A 825 32.54 60.67 2.99
C ASP A 825 31.17 60.90 3.63
N ILE A 826 30.68 59.90 4.40
CA ILE A 826 29.34 59.96 5.03
C ILE A 826 29.32 60.76 6.33
N SER A 827 30.42 61.38 6.76
CA SER A 827 30.50 62.08 8.05
C SER A 827 29.46 63.18 8.21
N GLU A 828 29.11 63.87 7.11
CA GLU A 828 28.07 64.89 7.12
C GLU A 828 26.69 64.27 7.32
N ALA A 829 26.39 63.21 6.58
CA ALA A 829 25.12 62.48 6.70
C ALA A 829 24.95 61.82 8.08
N ARG A 830 26.04 61.36 8.70
CA ARG A 830 26.06 60.85 10.09
C ARG A 830 25.59 61.90 11.10
N LYS A 831 25.92 63.18 10.87
CA LYS A 831 25.61 64.28 11.80
C LYS A 831 24.26 64.91 11.52
N ASN A 832 23.95 65.12 10.24
CA ASN A 832 22.86 65.98 9.80
C ASN A 832 21.73 65.24 9.08
N GLY A 833 21.81 63.90 8.98
CA GLY A 833 20.83 63.05 8.30
C GLY A 833 21.12 62.83 6.81
N ALA A 834 20.44 61.85 6.22
CA ALA A 834 20.60 61.48 4.81
C ALA A 834 19.92 62.49 3.86
N ALA A 835 20.33 62.47 2.59
CA ALA A 835 19.83 63.40 1.57
C ALA A 835 18.34 63.21 1.24
N ASP A 836 17.82 61.99 1.41
CA ASP A 836 16.41 61.64 1.22
C ASP A 836 15.49 62.04 2.39
N LYS A 837 16.07 62.61 3.47
CA LYS A 837 15.38 63.02 4.71
C LYS A 837 14.72 61.87 5.48
N GLN A 838 15.05 60.62 5.15
CA GLN A 838 14.64 59.46 5.93
C GLN A 838 15.61 59.17 7.06
N GLN A 839 15.20 58.34 8.01
CA GLN A 839 16.09 57.86 9.07
C GLN A 839 16.92 56.69 8.54
N HIS A 840 18.24 56.86 8.58
CA HIS A 840 19.22 55.83 8.22
C HIS A 840 20.10 55.48 9.43
N PRO A 841 19.59 54.70 10.42
CA PRO A 841 20.38 54.32 11.60
C PRO A 841 21.72 53.66 11.25
N GLY A 842 21.78 52.97 10.12
CA GLY A 842 22.99 52.28 9.68
C GLY A 842 24.15 53.19 9.30
N LEU A 843 23.91 54.49 9.05
CA LEU A 843 24.99 55.46 8.88
C LEU A 843 25.91 55.50 10.09
N LEU A 844 25.38 55.27 11.30
CA LEU A 844 26.14 55.28 12.56
C LEU A 844 26.88 53.96 12.83
N ARG A 845 26.71 52.93 11.99
CA ARG A 845 27.37 51.63 12.18
C ARG A 845 28.80 51.67 11.64
N ASP A 846 29.72 51.18 12.47
CA ASP A 846 31.12 50.99 12.09
C ASP A 846 31.46 49.53 11.76
N LYS A 847 30.54 48.60 12.00
CA LYS A 847 30.73 47.16 11.72
C LYS A 847 29.39 46.46 11.44
N GLY A 848 29.44 45.44 10.58
CA GLY A 848 28.33 44.51 10.34
C GLY A 848 28.63 43.61 9.14
N HIS A 849 27.63 42.87 8.66
CA HIS A 849 27.78 41.95 7.54
C HIS A 849 27.94 42.66 6.20
N ILE A 850 28.53 41.97 5.22
CA ILE A 850 28.32 42.28 3.81
C ILE A 850 27.10 41.48 3.37
N ALA A 851 26.20 42.10 2.60
CA ALA A 851 24.97 41.45 2.21
C ALA A 851 24.60 41.72 0.74
N PHE A 852 23.89 40.78 0.13
CA PHE A 852 23.12 41.03 -1.09
C PHE A 852 21.66 41.21 -0.72
N LEU A 853 21.12 42.38 -1.05
CA LEU A 853 19.79 42.82 -0.65
C LEU A 853 18.81 42.51 -1.77
N GLY A 854 18.05 41.45 -1.62
CA GLY A 854 17.20 40.92 -2.68
C GLY A 854 15.99 41.82 -2.95
N HIS A 855 15.76 42.19 -4.21
CA HIS A 855 14.54 42.90 -4.65
C HIS A 855 13.71 42.08 -5.64
N GLY A 856 13.81 40.75 -5.59
CA GLY A 856 12.98 39.84 -6.39
C GLY A 856 13.35 39.78 -7.87
N SER A 857 14.47 40.39 -8.28
CA SER A 857 15.00 40.24 -9.63
C SER A 857 16.01 39.09 -9.73
N PRO A 858 16.04 38.35 -10.85
CA PRO A 858 17.11 37.40 -11.11
C PRO A 858 18.39 38.13 -11.53
N LEU A 859 19.53 37.74 -10.98
CA LEU A 859 20.86 38.17 -11.39
C LEU A 859 21.90 37.17 -10.87
N LYS A 860 23.16 37.35 -11.27
CA LYS A 860 24.25 36.45 -10.87
C LYS A 860 25.42 37.22 -10.29
N PHE A 861 26.10 36.63 -9.32
CA PHE A 861 27.38 37.10 -8.79
C PHE A 861 28.46 36.03 -8.92
N ARG A 862 29.74 36.42 -8.99
CA ARG A 862 30.88 35.48 -8.95
C ARG A 862 32.17 36.14 -8.46
N ASN A 863 33.19 35.31 -8.24
CA ASN A 863 34.56 35.72 -7.90
C ASN A 863 34.61 36.65 -6.67
N ILE A 864 33.84 36.31 -5.64
CA ILE A 864 33.59 37.21 -4.51
C ILE A 864 34.69 37.05 -3.47
N ARG A 865 35.34 38.16 -3.12
CA ARG A 865 36.50 38.17 -2.22
C ARG A 865 36.62 39.46 -1.45
N ILE A 866 37.17 39.36 -0.25
CA ILE A 866 37.31 40.48 0.67
C ILE A 866 38.72 40.54 1.25
N LYS A 867 39.24 41.75 1.41
CA LYS A 867 40.39 42.05 2.25
C LYS A 867 39.90 42.84 3.45
N ASP A 868 39.99 42.24 4.63
CA ASP A 868 39.71 42.90 5.90
C ASP A 868 40.86 43.89 6.21
N LEU A 869 40.56 45.18 6.29
CA LEU A 869 41.53 46.24 6.59
C LEU A 869 41.61 46.55 8.09
N SER A 870 40.70 46.00 8.89
CA SER A 870 40.67 46.20 10.34
C SER A 870 41.68 45.33 11.10
N LYS A 871 42.15 44.26 10.46
CA LYS A 871 43.17 43.35 11.00
C LYS A 871 44.56 43.75 10.50
N PRO A 872 45.60 43.76 11.36
CA PRO A 872 46.97 43.97 10.90
C PRO A 872 47.34 42.90 9.86
N ASN A 873 48.08 43.28 8.80
CA ASN A 873 48.60 42.30 7.85
C ASN A 873 49.45 41.27 8.62
N ILE A 874 49.01 40.02 8.68
CA ILE A 874 49.82 38.91 9.16
C ILE A 874 50.95 38.75 8.13
N LYS A 875 52.18 39.05 8.55
CA LYS A 875 53.39 38.95 7.72
C LYS A 875 53.73 37.52 7.37
#